data_AF-A0A3N5LFP3-F1
#
_entry.id   AF-A0A3N5LFP3-F1
#
_cell.length_a   1.000
_cell.length_b   1.000
_cell.length_c   1.000
_cell.angle_alpha   90.00
_cell.angle_beta   90.00
_cell.angle_gamma   90.00
#
_symmetry.space_group_name_H-M   'P 1'
#
loop_
_entity.id
_entity.type
_entity.pdbx_description
1 polymer ?
#
loop_
_entity_poly.entity_id
_entity_poly.type
_entity_poly.pdbx_seq_one_letter_code
_entity_poly.pdbx_strand_id
1 'polypeptide(L)'
;MRATVVVLGVLSLVPIVRGQSALDGAQQLESRGEGARAALVLRQAAAHANASPSELQAYAEFLDRHGNPGARAAYERLLAALAEPGGAGTRLAVTRRLVLLSLEAGDRTAASGYLARYRQAGGKEWAQASFERPVAPSEQQQTIEIPGPLNSFRRMAAVSQDVKEDDLILAVARSVIINGYRAGGRKEGLEPTEYLKLLTRYISQARELDKLAGPEKQIRVENCDSPQAADLLRTLGYRMRGGCGSEVVLETVNATRGFLTIDSGFPLAELEQSLRTNRPFVYDYRPTRAPILYNAAYWQTSRDQQGGEFIDVLISDPSLCRFYLAMAKPDPATAEELRKNIPAPRLRAFAHVVDFFGSMFEIRDGRAIVPGDARSARMWEELAGAPPSQGARFFEHLISRDDGWLASYFDALTRSDGPVRDYLTEPDRMKRFYSAIRGRITSPGPARPVFQANTDMLLLMARLRLEPGGKPHVPGGIEPWKGRFVGRQLGRYGIRLSRPVTAWKEPDDVLEALFALCRKSVENEPLRIFLALSDIDRGRTQPLAAATVNRLALDYDNYGSQYPIFAEAPALDEKTILRFLDTAAQIDRIGDPERRADVVGTFQSLVGIWQILCRQGAIAEKEADASLSDILTAFATVRNARDTFHAGRSGVELLLKAAQARPGASAQSRLLDLLGGLADPEEAEAHGEVVAGMAGYFDAQRLVSLDLLFGMADHLDALARGEKPDSALVARLVSKIAEVESPRA
;
A
#
# COMPACT_ATOMS: atom_id res chain seq x y z
N MET A 1 -26.30 33.91 -74.58
CA MET A 1 -25.19 34.75 -74.06
C MET A 1 -24.67 34.11 -72.78
N ARG A 2 -23.35 34.10 -72.63
CA ARG A 2 -22.55 33.29 -71.70
C ARG A 2 -22.79 33.65 -70.24
N ALA A 3 -22.87 32.64 -69.36
CA ALA A 3 -22.35 32.73 -68.01
C ALA A 3 -21.98 31.32 -67.51
N THR A 4 -20.71 31.18 -67.19
CA THR A 4 -19.93 29.99 -66.90
C THR A 4 -20.29 29.40 -65.53
N VAL A 5 -20.63 28.11 -65.47
CA VAL A 5 -20.73 27.35 -64.22
C VAL A 5 -19.34 26.79 -63.91
N VAL A 6 -18.72 27.30 -62.85
CA VAL A 6 -17.49 26.77 -62.27
C VAL A 6 -17.88 25.72 -61.23
N VAL A 7 -17.61 24.45 -61.55
CA VAL A 7 -17.64 23.33 -60.60
C VAL A 7 -16.31 23.31 -59.86
N LEU A 8 -16.31 23.68 -58.58
CA LEU A 8 -15.16 23.51 -57.70
C LEU A 8 -15.38 22.25 -56.86
N GLY A 9 -14.66 21.19 -57.20
CA GLY A 9 -14.59 19.97 -56.40
C GLY A 9 -13.81 20.22 -55.11
N VAL A 10 -14.45 20.05 -53.97
CA VAL A 10 -13.79 19.98 -52.67
C VAL A 10 -13.39 18.52 -52.44
N LEU A 11 -12.11 18.23 -52.73
CA LEU A 11 -11.43 17.02 -52.27
C LEU A 11 -11.27 17.10 -50.75
N SER A 12 -12.01 16.25 -50.03
CA SER A 12 -11.86 16.03 -48.59
C SER A 12 -10.58 15.25 -48.30
N LEU A 13 -9.49 15.97 -47.99
CA LEU A 13 -8.29 15.44 -47.36
C LEU A 13 -8.36 15.71 -45.85
N VAL A 14 -8.90 14.75 -45.09
CA VAL A 14 -8.71 14.67 -43.62
C VAL A 14 -8.57 13.20 -43.25
N PRO A 15 -7.36 12.74 -42.87
CA PRO A 15 -7.21 12.15 -41.54
C PRO A 15 -5.79 12.32 -40.98
N ILE A 16 -5.48 13.43 -40.30
CA ILE A 16 -4.26 13.54 -39.47
C ILE A 16 -4.56 14.16 -38.08
N VAL A 17 -5.71 14.82 -37.88
CA VAL A 17 -5.94 15.66 -36.69
C VAL A 17 -6.47 14.91 -35.44
N ARG A 18 -6.91 13.65 -35.55
CA ARG A 18 -7.52 12.92 -34.40
C ARG A 18 -6.52 12.34 -33.38
N GLY A 19 -5.33 11.91 -33.81
CA GLY A 19 -4.38 11.23 -32.92
C GLY A 19 -3.70 12.15 -31.90
N GLN A 20 -3.43 13.40 -32.30
CA GLN A 20 -2.81 14.40 -31.40
C GLN A 20 -3.77 14.89 -30.31
N SER A 21 -5.08 14.99 -30.61
CA SER A 21 -6.05 15.50 -29.63
C SER A 21 -6.31 14.57 -28.44
N ALA A 22 -6.21 13.25 -28.62
CA ALA A 22 -6.39 12.28 -27.54
C ALA A 22 -5.20 12.26 -26.56
N LEU A 23 -3.99 12.41 -27.10
CA LEU A 23 -2.73 12.53 -26.37
C LEU A 23 -2.71 13.79 -25.48
N ASP A 24 -2.96 14.95 -26.07
CA ASP A 24 -2.96 16.23 -25.34
C ASP A 24 -4.07 16.26 -24.28
N GLY A 25 -5.24 15.68 -24.61
CA GLY A 25 -6.34 15.53 -23.65
C GLY A 25 -5.98 14.64 -22.47
N ALA A 26 -5.34 13.50 -22.70
CA ALA A 26 -4.93 12.58 -21.63
C ALA A 26 -3.86 13.17 -20.71
N GLN A 27 -2.86 13.89 -21.26
CA GLN A 27 -1.85 14.57 -20.45
C GLN A 27 -2.44 15.68 -19.58
N GLN A 28 -3.41 16.43 -20.11
CA GLN A 28 -4.15 17.42 -19.32
C GLN A 28 -4.95 16.76 -18.20
N LEU A 29 -5.61 15.63 -18.46
CA LEU A 29 -6.33 14.87 -17.43
C LEU A 29 -5.39 14.32 -16.36
N GLU A 30 -4.22 13.78 -16.73
CA GLU A 30 -3.21 13.31 -15.78
C GLU A 30 -2.67 14.43 -14.89
N SER A 31 -2.33 15.59 -15.48
CA SER A 31 -1.83 16.74 -14.72
C SER A 31 -2.87 17.31 -13.74
N ARG A 32 -4.17 17.09 -14.00
CA ARG A 32 -5.27 17.41 -13.10
C ARG A 32 -5.57 16.31 -12.06
N GLY A 33 -4.86 15.18 -12.09
CA GLY A 33 -5.09 14.04 -11.21
C GLY A 33 -6.25 13.12 -11.63
N GLU A 34 -6.83 13.32 -12.82
CA GLU A 34 -7.92 12.52 -13.39
C GLU A 34 -7.38 11.27 -14.12
N GLY A 35 -6.51 10.50 -13.45
CA GLY A 35 -5.81 9.36 -14.03
C GLY A 35 -6.76 8.30 -14.61
N ALA A 36 -7.91 8.05 -13.98
CA ALA A 36 -8.89 7.09 -14.48
C ALA A 36 -9.52 7.51 -15.83
N ARG A 37 -9.79 8.82 -16.00
CA ARG A 37 -10.32 9.35 -17.26
C ARG A 37 -9.24 9.40 -18.34
N ALA A 38 -8.02 9.79 -17.97
CA ALA A 38 -6.86 9.71 -18.87
C ALA A 38 -6.65 8.26 -19.37
N ALA A 39 -6.75 7.27 -18.47
CA ALA A 39 -6.67 5.86 -18.81
C ALA A 39 -7.74 5.43 -19.81
N LEU A 40 -8.99 5.88 -19.61
CA LEU A 40 -10.11 5.56 -20.49
C LEU A 40 -9.90 6.14 -21.89
N VAL A 41 -9.54 7.42 -22.00
CA VAL A 41 -9.28 8.10 -23.28
C VAL A 41 -8.15 7.40 -24.05
N LEU A 42 -7.05 7.08 -23.37
CA LEU A 42 -5.91 6.39 -24.00
C LEU A 42 -6.24 4.94 -24.37
N ARG A 43 -7.00 4.23 -23.53
CA ARG A 43 -7.46 2.87 -23.82
C ARG A 43 -8.35 2.83 -25.05
N GLN A 44 -9.31 3.75 -25.16
CA GLN A 44 -10.20 3.86 -26.31
C GLN A 44 -9.42 4.15 -27.59
N ALA A 45 -8.50 5.12 -27.54
CA ALA A 45 -7.63 5.44 -28.67
C ALA A 45 -6.77 4.22 -29.11
N ALA A 46 -6.20 3.49 -28.15
CA ALA A 46 -5.38 2.31 -28.41
C ALA A 46 -6.18 1.05 -28.78
N ALA A 47 -7.48 0.98 -28.47
CA ALA A 47 -8.33 -0.17 -28.77
C ALA A 47 -8.62 -0.30 -30.27
N HIS A 48 -8.63 0.80 -31.02
CA HIS A 48 -8.89 0.79 -32.45
C HIS A 48 -7.88 -0.10 -33.22
N ALA A 49 -8.38 -0.87 -34.20
CA ALA A 49 -7.55 -1.77 -35.01
C ALA A 49 -6.45 -1.02 -35.80
N ASN A 50 -6.70 0.24 -36.14
CA ASN A 50 -5.77 1.13 -36.87
C ASN A 50 -5.13 2.19 -35.96
N ALA A 51 -5.03 1.94 -34.65
CA ALA A 51 -4.38 2.87 -33.72
C ALA A 51 -2.96 3.20 -34.18
N SER A 52 -2.61 4.48 -34.21
CA SER A 52 -1.28 4.94 -34.60
C SER A 52 -0.22 4.48 -33.59
N PRO A 53 1.05 4.32 -34.01
CA PRO A 53 2.14 4.03 -33.07
C PRO A 53 2.23 5.04 -31.91
N SER A 54 1.88 6.31 -32.14
CA SER A 54 1.85 7.32 -31.08
C SER A 54 0.75 7.09 -30.05
N GLU A 55 -0.44 6.64 -30.45
CA GLU A 55 -1.53 6.30 -29.52
C GLU A 55 -1.21 5.05 -28.71
N LEU A 56 -0.65 4.02 -29.36
CA LEU A 56 -0.17 2.81 -28.69
C LEU A 56 0.95 3.10 -27.69
N GLN A 57 1.87 4.01 -28.05
CA GLN A 57 2.95 4.47 -27.17
C GLN A 57 2.40 5.22 -25.96
N ALA A 58 1.49 6.18 -26.17
CA ALA A 58 0.86 6.92 -25.09
C ALA A 58 0.19 6.01 -24.06
N TYR A 59 -0.57 5.01 -24.53
CA TYR A 59 -1.25 4.06 -23.67
C TYR A 59 -0.27 3.14 -22.94
N ALA A 60 0.77 2.64 -23.62
CA ALA A 60 1.79 1.82 -22.98
C ALA A 60 2.54 2.60 -21.88
N GLU A 61 2.99 3.82 -22.17
CA GLU A 61 3.66 4.71 -21.22
C GLU A 61 2.74 5.12 -20.06
N PHE A 62 1.45 5.28 -20.30
CA PHE A 62 0.45 5.52 -19.26
C PHE A 62 0.35 4.33 -18.30
N LEU A 63 0.15 3.12 -18.84
CA LEU A 63 0.06 1.90 -18.03
C LEU A 63 1.34 1.68 -17.22
N ASP A 64 2.48 1.92 -17.84
CA ASP A 64 3.81 1.80 -17.26
C ASP A 64 4.01 2.73 -16.06
N ARG A 65 3.73 4.03 -16.22
CA ARG A 65 3.80 5.02 -15.13
C ARG A 65 2.86 4.70 -13.96
N HIS A 66 1.75 4.01 -14.22
CA HIS A 66 0.77 3.62 -13.20
C HIS A 66 1.02 2.20 -12.64
N GLY A 67 2.12 1.54 -13.01
CA GLY A 67 2.46 0.20 -12.52
C GLY A 67 1.43 -0.87 -12.91
N ASN A 68 0.69 -0.66 -14.00
CA ASN A 68 -0.34 -1.60 -14.44
C ASN A 68 0.33 -2.82 -15.11
N PRO A 69 -0.03 -4.07 -14.71
CA PRO A 69 0.58 -5.27 -15.28
C PRO A 69 0.37 -5.43 -16.79
N GLY A 70 -0.64 -4.77 -17.37
CA GLY A 70 -0.90 -4.73 -18.81
C GLY A 70 0.13 -3.92 -19.62
N ALA A 71 1.02 -3.15 -18.98
CA ALA A 71 2.02 -2.31 -19.66
C ALA A 71 2.91 -3.12 -20.60
N ARG A 72 3.36 -4.31 -20.19
CA ARG A 72 4.20 -5.18 -21.02
C ARG A 72 3.48 -5.58 -22.31
N ALA A 73 2.22 -6.01 -22.23
CA ALA A 73 1.42 -6.37 -23.40
C ALA A 73 1.18 -5.16 -24.33
N ALA A 74 0.98 -3.96 -23.76
CA ALA A 74 0.82 -2.74 -24.53
C ALA A 74 2.10 -2.36 -25.31
N TYR A 75 3.28 -2.45 -24.66
CA TYR A 75 4.56 -2.25 -25.35
C TYR A 75 4.86 -3.34 -26.39
N GLU A 76 4.45 -4.59 -26.16
CA GLU A 76 4.55 -5.67 -27.15
C GLU A 76 3.70 -5.37 -28.40
N ARG A 77 2.47 -4.88 -28.20
CA ARG A 77 1.59 -4.43 -29.29
C ARG A 77 2.17 -3.24 -30.05
N LEU A 78 2.74 -2.27 -29.34
CA LEU A 78 3.46 -1.16 -29.97
C LEU A 78 4.67 -1.64 -30.78
N LEU A 79 5.49 -2.54 -30.22
CA LEU A 79 6.66 -3.09 -30.91
C LEU A 79 6.26 -3.81 -32.21
N ALA A 80 5.13 -4.50 -32.21
CA ALA A 80 4.56 -5.16 -33.40
C ALA A 80 4.06 -4.15 -34.46
N ALA A 81 3.56 -2.99 -34.04
CA ALA A 81 3.08 -1.93 -34.93
C ALA A 81 4.20 -1.08 -35.58
N LEU A 82 5.43 -1.15 -35.08
CA LEU A 82 6.58 -0.38 -35.59
C LEU A 82 7.26 -1.07 -36.78
N ALA A 83 7.14 -0.49 -37.99
CA ALA A 83 7.77 -0.97 -39.23
C ALA A 83 9.29 -0.63 -39.36
N GLU A 84 10.04 -1.47 -40.09
CA GLU A 84 11.53 -1.51 -40.19
C GLU A 84 12.17 -0.60 -41.28
N PRO A 85 11.70 0.65 -41.48
CA PRO A 85 12.73 1.70 -41.38
C PRO A 85 12.30 2.99 -40.67
N GLY A 86 11.01 3.18 -40.36
CA GLY A 86 10.46 4.47 -39.90
C GLY A 86 10.49 4.71 -38.38
N GLY A 87 11.03 3.79 -37.58
CA GLY A 87 10.87 3.80 -36.12
C GLY A 87 12.05 3.26 -35.33
N ALA A 88 13.28 3.31 -35.85
CA ALA A 88 14.46 2.71 -35.20
C ALA A 88 14.69 3.25 -33.77
N GLY A 89 14.57 4.56 -33.56
CA GLY A 89 14.70 5.18 -32.24
C GLY A 89 13.62 4.75 -31.25
N THR A 90 12.35 4.70 -31.69
CA THR A 90 11.22 4.24 -30.87
C THR A 90 11.32 2.75 -30.58
N ARG A 91 11.71 1.90 -31.55
CA ARG A 91 11.95 0.46 -31.32
C ARG A 91 13.05 0.25 -30.29
N LEU A 92 14.12 1.05 -30.35
CA LEU A 92 15.18 0.99 -29.36
C LEU A 92 14.65 1.32 -27.95
N ALA A 93 13.86 2.38 -27.79
CA ALA A 93 13.25 2.75 -26.51
C ALA A 93 12.27 1.68 -25.99
N VAL A 94 11.40 1.15 -26.85
CA VAL A 94 10.39 0.14 -26.50
C VAL A 94 11.04 -1.18 -26.12
N THR A 95 12.01 -1.67 -26.89
CA THR A 95 12.76 -2.90 -26.56
C THR A 95 13.55 -2.73 -25.27
N ARG A 96 14.15 -1.55 -25.03
CA ARG A 96 14.79 -1.21 -23.76
C ARG A 96 13.79 -1.33 -22.59
N ARG A 97 12.59 -0.77 -22.72
CA ARG A 97 11.59 -0.84 -21.64
C ARG A 97 11.05 -2.25 -21.43
N LEU A 98 10.83 -3.03 -22.50
CA LEU A 98 10.41 -4.43 -22.41
C LEU A 98 11.42 -5.34 -21.69
N VAL A 99 12.73 -5.07 -21.84
CA VAL A 99 13.76 -5.72 -21.02
C VAL A 99 13.51 -5.45 -19.54
N LEU A 100 13.34 -4.18 -19.17
CA LEU A 100 13.14 -3.77 -17.77
C LEU A 100 11.85 -4.35 -17.19
N LEU A 101 10.72 -4.23 -17.89
CA LEU A 101 9.44 -4.80 -17.47
C LEU A 101 9.49 -6.32 -17.31
N SER A 102 10.28 -7.01 -18.15
CA SER A 102 10.45 -8.47 -18.02
C SER A 102 11.29 -8.83 -16.78
N LEU A 103 12.31 -8.02 -16.45
CA LEU A 103 13.10 -8.20 -15.22
C LEU A 103 12.27 -7.90 -13.97
N GLU A 104 11.47 -6.83 -13.99
CA GLU A 104 10.52 -6.46 -12.94
C GLU A 104 9.50 -7.58 -12.68
N ALA A 105 9.02 -8.24 -13.74
CA ALA A 105 8.14 -9.41 -13.66
C ALA A 105 8.85 -10.73 -13.28
N GLY A 106 10.18 -10.72 -13.11
CA GLY A 106 10.97 -11.93 -12.84
C GLY A 106 11.16 -12.88 -14.03
N ASP A 107 10.72 -12.49 -15.23
CA ASP A 107 10.80 -13.27 -16.47
C ASP A 107 12.12 -13.01 -17.20
N ARG A 108 13.18 -13.63 -16.70
CA ARG A 108 14.54 -13.50 -17.26
C ARG A 108 14.65 -14.04 -18.68
N THR A 109 13.82 -15.00 -19.05
CA THR A 109 13.79 -15.58 -20.40
C THR A 109 13.31 -14.54 -21.41
N ALA A 110 12.19 -13.88 -21.12
CA ALA A 110 11.72 -12.77 -21.95
C ALA A 110 12.67 -11.58 -21.91
N ALA A 111 13.25 -11.24 -20.75
CA ALA A 111 14.24 -10.18 -20.64
C ALA A 111 15.43 -10.43 -21.59
N SER A 112 15.90 -11.68 -21.67
CA SER A 112 16.99 -12.09 -22.57
C SER A 112 16.56 -11.99 -24.04
N GLY A 113 15.34 -12.40 -24.37
CA GLY A 113 14.76 -12.24 -25.71
C GLY A 113 14.66 -10.78 -26.14
N TYR A 114 14.18 -9.90 -25.27
CA TYR A 114 14.09 -8.46 -25.54
C TYR A 114 15.46 -7.78 -25.57
N LEU A 115 16.44 -8.27 -24.81
CA LEU A 115 17.82 -7.77 -24.86
C LEU A 115 18.46 -8.02 -26.23
N ALA A 116 18.19 -9.19 -26.83
CA ALA A 116 18.62 -9.48 -28.19
C ALA A 116 17.98 -8.51 -29.19
N ARG A 117 16.68 -8.24 -29.07
CA ARG A 117 15.97 -7.26 -29.92
C ARG A 117 16.46 -5.82 -29.72
N TYR A 118 16.77 -5.43 -28.49
CA TYR A 118 17.36 -4.13 -28.16
C TYR A 118 18.73 -3.95 -28.84
N ARG A 119 19.57 -4.99 -28.84
CA ARG A 119 20.86 -4.99 -29.55
C ARG A 119 20.67 -4.91 -31.06
N GLN A 120 19.72 -5.66 -31.61
CA GLN A 120 19.37 -5.58 -33.04
C GLN A 120 18.87 -4.19 -33.44
N ALA A 121 18.16 -3.50 -32.55
CA ALA A 121 17.73 -2.11 -32.74
C ALA A 121 18.87 -1.07 -32.56
N GLY A 122 20.13 -1.50 -32.39
CA GLY A 122 21.31 -0.63 -32.29
C GLY A 122 21.69 -0.24 -30.86
N GLY A 123 21.11 -0.86 -29.84
CA GLY A 123 21.36 -0.57 -28.44
C GLY A 123 22.75 -1.00 -27.97
N LYS A 124 23.48 -0.07 -27.35
CA LYS A 124 24.87 -0.28 -26.88
C LYS A 124 25.03 -0.23 -25.37
N GLU A 125 24.05 0.32 -24.65
CA GLU A 125 24.12 0.52 -23.18
C GLU A 125 24.34 -0.80 -22.43
N TRP A 126 23.75 -1.89 -22.93
CA TRP A 126 23.80 -3.23 -22.34
C TRP A 126 24.53 -4.24 -23.24
N ALA A 127 25.55 -3.78 -23.97
CA ALA A 127 26.30 -4.64 -24.90
C ALA A 127 26.83 -5.92 -24.23
N GLN A 128 27.24 -5.83 -22.96
CA GLN A 128 27.80 -6.95 -22.18
C GLN A 128 26.80 -7.58 -21.19
N ALA A 129 25.59 -7.05 -21.05
CA ALA A 129 24.63 -7.58 -20.08
C ALA A 129 24.23 -9.02 -20.44
N SER A 130 24.09 -9.89 -19.45
CA SER A 130 23.42 -11.17 -19.61
C SER A 130 22.45 -11.36 -18.46
N PHE A 131 21.23 -11.77 -18.78
CA PHE A 131 20.20 -12.11 -17.78
C PHE A 131 20.07 -13.62 -17.61
N GLU A 132 20.89 -14.40 -18.32
CA GLU A 132 21.15 -15.78 -17.94
C GLU A 132 21.71 -15.77 -16.53
N ARG A 133 21.11 -16.59 -15.66
CA ARG A 133 21.54 -16.69 -14.27
C ARG A 133 23.03 -17.05 -14.31
N PRO A 134 23.95 -16.20 -13.81
CA PRO A 134 25.28 -16.66 -13.54
C PRO A 134 25.08 -17.84 -12.60
N VAL A 135 25.50 -19.02 -13.02
CA VAL A 135 25.80 -20.07 -12.06
C VAL A 135 27.01 -19.51 -11.33
N ALA A 136 26.76 -18.65 -10.34
CA ALA A 136 27.76 -18.37 -9.34
C ALA A 136 28.26 -19.75 -8.91
N PRO A 137 29.57 -19.99 -8.85
CA PRO A 137 30.05 -21.19 -8.21
C PRO A 137 29.41 -21.15 -6.83
N SER A 138 28.43 -22.01 -6.60
CA SER A 138 27.82 -22.12 -5.30
C SER A 138 28.99 -22.48 -4.40
N GLU A 139 29.43 -21.57 -3.55
CA GLU A 139 29.74 -22.03 -2.20
C GLU A 139 28.46 -22.80 -1.81
N GLN A 140 28.56 -24.13 -1.83
CA GLN A 140 27.43 -25.03 -1.74
C GLN A 140 26.56 -24.53 -0.60
N GLN A 141 25.35 -24.06 -0.92
CA GLN A 141 24.46 -23.48 0.09
C GLN A 141 24.31 -24.51 1.19
N GLN A 142 24.87 -24.21 2.36
CA GLN A 142 25.02 -25.22 3.39
C GLN A 142 23.61 -25.60 3.84
N THR A 143 23.34 -26.89 3.88
CA THR A 143 22.08 -27.40 4.42
C THR A 143 22.34 -27.86 5.85
N ILE A 144 21.43 -27.51 6.75
CA ILE A 144 21.36 -28.10 8.09
C ILE A 144 20.27 -29.17 8.14
N GLU A 145 20.42 -30.10 9.07
CA GLU A 145 19.36 -31.04 9.43
C GLU A 145 18.68 -30.52 10.69
N ILE A 146 17.36 -30.41 10.66
CA ILE A 146 16.51 -30.08 11.80
C ILE A 146 15.77 -31.34 12.22
N PRO A 147 15.80 -31.73 13.50
CA PRO A 147 15.13 -32.92 13.98
C PRO A 147 13.63 -32.95 13.65
N GLY A 148 13.19 -34.07 13.07
CA GLY A 148 11.80 -34.37 12.74
C GLY A 148 11.35 -33.96 11.33
N PRO A 149 10.22 -34.51 10.84
CA PRO A 149 9.69 -34.24 9.50
C PRO A 149 9.31 -32.78 9.24
N LEU A 150 9.39 -32.34 7.98
CA LEU A 150 9.15 -30.96 7.55
C LEU A 150 7.81 -30.39 8.02
N ASN A 151 6.72 -31.14 7.80
CA ASN A 151 5.38 -30.70 8.16
C ASN A 151 5.23 -30.54 9.68
N SER A 152 5.79 -31.48 10.45
CA SER A 152 5.80 -31.44 11.91
C SER A 152 6.59 -30.24 12.43
N PHE A 153 7.79 -30.01 11.90
CA PHE A 153 8.59 -28.86 12.29
C PHE A 153 7.91 -27.53 11.93
N ARG A 154 7.33 -27.39 10.72
CA ARG A 154 6.61 -26.17 10.30
C ARG A 154 5.44 -25.84 11.21
N ARG A 155 4.64 -26.85 11.59
CA ARG A 155 3.53 -26.67 12.55
C ARG A 155 4.04 -26.14 13.89
N MET A 156 5.06 -26.78 14.45
CA MET A 156 5.62 -26.41 15.75
C MET A 156 6.36 -25.07 15.74
N ALA A 157 6.97 -24.70 14.62
CA ALA A 157 7.61 -23.40 14.43
C ALA A 157 6.64 -22.28 13.99
N ALA A 158 5.33 -22.57 13.94
CA ALA A 158 4.29 -21.64 13.48
C ALA A 158 4.61 -21.01 12.11
N VAL A 159 5.11 -21.83 11.18
CA VAL A 159 5.44 -21.44 9.80
C VAL A 159 4.38 -21.99 8.85
N SER A 160 3.93 -21.17 7.89
CA SER A 160 2.97 -21.59 6.87
C SER A 160 3.49 -22.78 6.05
N GLN A 161 2.58 -23.67 5.66
CA GLN A 161 2.90 -24.82 4.82
C GLN A 161 3.26 -24.42 3.38
N ASP A 162 2.95 -23.20 2.96
CA ASP A 162 3.26 -22.67 1.63
C ASP A 162 4.68 -22.09 1.53
N VAL A 163 5.39 -21.95 2.66
CA VAL A 163 6.78 -21.47 2.67
C VAL A 163 7.66 -22.49 1.93
N LYS A 164 8.53 -22.02 1.04
CA LYS A 164 9.50 -22.88 0.36
C LYS A 164 10.61 -23.31 1.33
N GLU A 165 11.23 -24.45 1.10
CA GLU A 165 12.33 -24.93 1.95
C GLU A 165 13.48 -23.91 2.03
N ASP A 166 13.77 -23.22 0.92
CA ASP A 166 14.78 -22.15 0.83
C ASP A 166 14.52 -20.98 1.81
N ASP A 167 13.26 -20.71 2.14
CA ASP A 167 12.84 -19.60 2.99
C ASP A 167 12.49 -20.05 4.43
N LEU A 168 12.63 -21.35 4.73
CA LEU A 168 12.19 -21.94 6.00
C LEU A 168 12.88 -21.28 7.20
N ILE A 169 14.21 -21.17 7.16
CA ILE A 169 14.98 -20.61 8.28
C ILE A 169 14.68 -19.13 8.48
N LEU A 170 14.46 -18.38 7.40
CA LEU A 170 14.03 -16.98 7.47
C LEU A 170 12.66 -16.86 8.13
N ALA A 171 11.71 -17.73 7.78
CA ALA A 171 10.39 -17.76 8.39
C ALA A 171 10.49 -18.10 9.90
N VAL A 172 11.29 -19.11 10.27
CA VAL A 172 11.54 -19.48 11.67
C VAL A 172 12.14 -18.31 12.46
N ALA A 173 13.19 -17.67 11.93
CA ALA A 173 13.82 -16.52 12.58
C ALA A 173 12.83 -15.37 12.81
N ARG A 174 11.95 -15.11 11.84
CA ARG A 174 10.87 -14.11 11.97
C ARG A 174 9.86 -14.52 13.05
N SER A 175 9.39 -15.76 13.06
CA SER A 175 8.47 -16.27 14.08
C SER A 175 9.07 -16.18 15.48
N VAL A 176 10.37 -16.47 15.65
CA VAL A 176 11.07 -16.33 16.94
C VAL A 176 11.15 -14.87 17.39
N ILE A 177 11.43 -13.92 16.51
CA ILE A 177 11.49 -12.49 16.87
C ILE A 177 10.12 -11.96 17.30
N ILE A 178 9.06 -12.31 16.56
CA ILE A 178 7.71 -11.77 16.79
C ILE A 178 7.03 -12.46 17.97
N ASN A 179 7.12 -13.79 18.04
CA ASN A 179 6.34 -14.60 18.96
C ASN A 179 7.19 -15.30 20.03
N GLY A 180 8.51 -15.38 19.87
CA GLY A 180 9.39 -16.19 20.73
C GLY A 180 9.70 -15.56 22.08
N TYR A 181 9.71 -14.23 22.16
CA TYR A 181 10.09 -13.49 23.35
C TYR A 181 9.09 -12.41 23.68
N ARG A 182 8.91 -12.15 24.98
CA ARG A 182 8.16 -11.00 25.50
C ARG A 182 9.03 -10.22 26.46
N ALA A 183 8.74 -8.93 26.64
CA ALA A 183 9.34 -8.16 27.72
C ALA A 183 8.93 -8.81 29.05
N GLY A 184 9.92 -9.20 29.87
CA GLY A 184 9.68 -9.58 31.25
C GLY A 184 9.08 -8.40 32.03
N GLY A 185 8.36 -8.67 33.12
CA GLY A 185 7.77 -7.62 33.97
C GLY A 185 8.82 -6.76 34.68
N ARG A 186 8.83 -6.75 36.03
CA ARG A 186 9.71 -5.89 36.85
C ARG A 186 11.23 -6.16 36.72
N LYS A 187 11.68 -7.08 35.86
CA LYS A 187 13.10 -7.36 35.60
C LYS A 187 13.45 -6.94 34.18
N GLU A 188 14.55 -6.21 34.01
CA GLU A 188 15.16 -5.95 32.71
C GLU A 188 15.53 -7.29 32.05
N GLY A 189 14.87 -7.65 30.95
CA GLY A 189 15.17 -8.86 30.18
C GLY A 189 14.03 -9.33 29.28
N LEU A 190 14.36 -10.13 28.27
CA LEU A 190 13.40 -10.86 27.45
C LEU A 190 13.14 -12.24 28.08
N GLU A 191 11.86 -12.61 28.20
CA GLU A 191 11.45 -13.94 28.66
C GLU A 191 10.92 -14.78 27.49
N PRO A 192 11.26 -16.08 27.42
CA PRO A 192 10.72 -16.97 26.40
C PRO A 192 9.20 -17.14 26.59
N THR A 193 8.45 -17.03 25.50
CA THR A 193 7.01 -17.28 25.48
C THR A 193 6.71 -18.78 25.53
N GLU A 194 5.44 -19.14 25.72
CA GLU A 194 5.03 -20.55 25.61
C GLU A 194 5.30 -21.12 24.22
N TYR A 195 5.15 -20.32 23.15
CA TYR A 195 5.52 -20.73 21.80
C TYR A 195 6.99 -21.18 21.72
N LEU A 196 7.93 -20.38 22.21
CA LEU A 196 9.34 -20.74 22.14
C LEU A 196 9.66 -21.97 23.02
N LYS A 197 9.07 -22.06 24.21
CA LYS A 197 9.21 -23.23 25.08
C LYS A 197 8.72 -24.51 24.40
N LEU A 198 7.58 -24.44 23.70
CA LEU A 198 7.03 -25.57 22.95
C LEU A 198 7.93 -25.97 21.78
N LEU A 199 8.43 -25.00 21.00
CA LEU A 199 9.37 -25.26 19.91
C LEU A 199 10.66 -25.94 20.41
N THR A 200 11.27 -25.44 21.49
CA THR A 200 12.46 -26.06 22.10
C THR A 200 12.18 -27.47 22.60
N ARG A 201 11.01 -27.70 23.23
CA ARG A 201 10.63 -29.04 23.71
C ARG A 201 10.34 -30.00 22.56
N TYR A 202 9.72 -29.53 21.48
CA TYR A 202 9.51 -30.31 20.26
C TYR A 202 10.84 -30.77 19.68
N ILE A 203 11.82 -29.88 19.51
CA ILE A 203 13.14 -30.24 18.97
C ILE A 203 13.80 -31.32 19.85
N SER A 204 13.70 -31.21 21.17
CA SER A 204 14.20 -32.23 22.10
C SER A 204 13.51 -33.59 21.91
N GLN A 205 12.17 -33.62 21.87
CA GLN A 205 11.41 -34.85 21.62
C GLN A 205 11.70 -35.43 20.24
N ALA A 206 11.86 -34.58 19.22
CA ALA A 206 12.16 -34.99 17.86
C ALA A 206 13.54 -35.64 17.75
N ARG A 207 14.54 -35.21 18.53
CA ARG A 207 15.85 -35.89 18.63
C ARG A 207 15.74 -37.27 19.26
N GLU A 208 14.86 -37.46 20.24
CA GLU A 208 14.61 -38.78 20.80
C GLU A 208 13.93 -39.71 19.79
N LEU A 209 12.96 -39.20 19.03
CA LEU A 209 12.30 -39.92 17.95
C LEU A 209 13.26 -40.24 16.79
N ASP A 210 14.18 -39.34 16.45
CA ASP A 210 15.21 -39.59 15.43
C ASP A 210 16.15 -40.74 15.83
N LYS A 211 16.49 -40.86 17.13
CA LYS A 211 17.25 -42.01 17.64
C LYS A 211 16.47 -43.32 17.49
N LEU A 212 15.16 -43.31 17.71
CA LEU A 212 14.30 -44.48 17.50
C LEU A 212 14.15 -44.83 16.01
N ALA A 213 14.19 -43.83 15.12
CA ALA A 213 14.13 -44.01 13.68
C ALA A 213 15.41 -44.65 13.09
N GLY A 214 16.51 -44.60 13.83
CA GLY A 214 17.77 -45.24 13.47
C GLY A 214 18.39 -44.71 12.17
N PRO A 215 19.33 -45.46 11.56
CA PRO A 215 20.03 -45.03 10.34
C PRO A 215 19.10 -44.98 9.11
N GLU A 216 18.00 -45.73 9.11
CA GLU A 216 17.01 -45.75 8.02
C GLU A 216 16.08 -44.52 8.05
N LYS A 217 16.12 -43.73 9.13
CA LYS A 217 15.24 -42.58 9.37
C LYS A 217 13.75 -42.94 9.26
N GLN A 218 13.39 -44.14 9.70
CA GLN A 218 12.01 -44.61 9.78
C GLN A 218 11.72 -45.18 11.16
N ILE A 219 10.63 -44.72 11.76
CA ILE A 219 10.12 -45.31 12.99
C ILE A 219 9.33 -46.56 12.60
N ARG A 220 9.77 -47.72 13.08
CA ARG A 220 9.13 -49.00 12.81
C ARG A 220 8.79 -49.75 14.09
N VAL A 221 7.53 -50.15 14.21
CA VAL A 221 7.01 -51.01 15.28
C VAL A 221 6.41 -52.24 14.61
N GLU A 222 7.04 -53.41 14.75
CA GLU A 222 6.61 -54.63 14.06
C GLU A 222 5.31 -55.22 14.62
N ASN A 223 5.17 -55.20 15.94
CA ASN A 223 4.03 -55.74 16.67
C ASN A 223 3.87 -55.00 18.01
N CYS A 224 2.70 -55.14 18.65
CA CYS A 224 2.37 -54.35 19.84
C CYS A 224 3.14 -54.75 21.11
N ASP A 225 3.69 -55.96 21.20
CA ASP A 225 4.49 -56.42 22.35
C ASP A 225 6.00 -56.14 22.21
N SER A 226 6.40 -55.41 21.17
CA SER A 226 7.81 -55.10 20.92
C SER A 226 8.35 -54.04 21.91
N PRO A 227 9.64 -54.14 22.33
CA PRO A 227 10.29 -53.09 23.11
C PRO A 227 10.24 -51.72 22.44
N GLN A 228 10.31 -51.69 21.10
CA GLN A 228 10.20 -50.49 20.28
C GLN A 228 8.84 -49.80 20.44
N ALA A 229 7.74 -50.56 20.57
CA ALA A 229 6.42 -50.00 20.86
C ALA A 229 6.42 -49.28 22.22
N ALA A 230 6.99 -49.91 23.25
CA ALA A 230 7.06 -49.34 24.59
C ALA A 230 7.93 -48.06 24.62
N ASP A 231 9.08 -48.07 23.96
CA ASP A 231 9.97 -46.92 23.86
C ASP A 231 9.34 -45.77 23.06
N LEU A 232 8.71 -46.06 21.92
CA LEU A 232 8.00 -45.06 21.13
C LEU A 232 6.89 -44.41 21.95
N LEU A 233 6.01 -45.19 22.58
CA LEU A 233 4.90 -44.66 23.38
C LEU A 233 5.42 -43.80 24.54
N ARG A 234 6.49 -44.23 25.22
CA ARG A 234 7.14 -43.45 26.29
C ARG A 234 7.67 -42.11 25.77
N THR A 235 8.33 -42.09 24.60
CA THR A 235 8.83 -40.85 23.99
C THR A 235 7.69 -39.92 23.56
N LEU A 236 6.58 -40.47 23.07
CA LEU A 236 5.37 -39.73 22.69
C LEU A 236 4.54 -39.25 23.90
N GLY A 237 4.76 -39.81 25.09
CA GLY A 237 4.04 -39.46 26.32
C GLY A 237 2.79 -40.29 26.61
N TYR A 238 2.67 -41.45 25.96
CA TYR A 238 1.54 -42.37 26.07
C TYR A 238 1.97 -43.71 26.68
N ARG A 239 0.98 -44.49 27.11
CA ARG A 239 1.12 -45.93 27.39
C ARG A 239 -0.07 -46.67 26.80
N MET A 240 0.06 -47.97 26.62
CA MET A 240 -1.10 -48.83 26.35
C MET A 240 -1.89 -49.05 27.65
N ARG A 241 -3.21 -48.91 27.55
CA ARG A 241 -4.18 -49.39 28.53
C ARG A 241 -4.93 -50.56 27.90
N GLY A 242 -4.95 -51.71 28.59
CA GLY A 242 -5.39 -52.99 28.02
C GLY A 242 -4.21 -53.88 27.58
N GLY A 243 -4.48 -55.11 27.18
CA GLY A 243 -3.48 -56.01 26.59
C GLY A 243 -3.16 -55.64 25.14
N CYS A 244 -1.98 -56.04 24.65
CA CYS A 244 -1.63 -55.92 23.22
C CYS A 244 -2.70 -56.59 22.33
N GLY A 245 -3.10 -55.89 21.26
CA GLY A 245 -4.18 -56.31 20.35
C GLY A 245 -5.47 -55.50 20.49
N SER A 246 -6.63 -56.11 20.25
CA SER A 246 -7.91 -55.42 20.02
C SER A 246 -8.38 -54.50 21.16
N GLU A 247 -7.87 -54.72 22.38
CA GLU A 247 -8.20 -53.96 23.58
C GLU A 247 -7.27 -52.75 23.84
N VAL A 248 -6.24 -52.54 23.02
CA VAL A 248 -5.32 -51.41 23.18
C VAL A 248 -6.07 -50.09 23.04
N VAL A 249 -5.92 -49.24 24.06
CA VAL A 249 -6.24 -47.81 24.02
C VAL A 249 -5.00 -47.03 24.45
N LEU A 250 -4.67 -45.95 23.76
CA LEU A 250 -3.56 -45.09 24.16
C LEU A 250 -3.98 -44.11 25.27
N GLU A 251 -3.33 -44.21 26.42
CA GLU A 251 -3.55 -43.33 27.57
C GLU A 251 -2.39 -42.37 27.74
N THR A 252 -2.67 -41.07 27.82
CA THR A 252 -1.66 -40.03 28.08
C THR A 252 -1.13 -40.14 29.51
N VAL A 253 0.17 -40.36 29.66
CA VAL A 253 0.86 -40.42 30.97
C VAL A 253 1.86 -39.30 31.18
N ASN A 254 2.26 -38.63 30.10
CA ASN A 254 3.02 -37.38 30.15
C ASN A 254 2.32 -36.34 29.28
N ALA A 255 1.53 -35.47 29.91
CA ALA A 255 0.73 -34.46 29.21
C ALA A 255 1.58 -33.51 28.36
N THR A 256 2.82 -33.19 28.77
CA THR A 256 3.69 -32.29 28.00
C THR A 256 4.15 -32.95 26.71
N ARG A 257 4.58 -34.22 26.76
CA ARG A 257 4.97 -34.98 25.57
C ARG A 257 3.77 -35.31 24.68
N GLY A 258 2.65 -35.69 25.28
CA GLY A 258 1.41 -35.98 24.55
C GLY A 258 0.89 -34.77 23.76
N PHE A 259 0.95 -33.58 24.36
CA PHE A 259 0.61 -32.33 23.68
C PHE A 259 1.48 -32.10 22.44
N LEU A 260 2.81 -32.22 22.57
CA LEU A 260 3.74 -32.05 21.43
C LEU A 260 3.51 -33.09 20.33
N THR A 261 3.20 -34.34 20.71
CA THR A 261 2.87 -35.41 19.77
C THR A 261 1.67 -35.05 18.89
N ILE A 262 0.59 -34.56 19.50
CA ILE A 262 -0.64 -34.16 18.79
C ILE A 262 -0.38 -32.92 17.92
N ASP A 263 0.20 -31.86 18.49
CA ASP A 263 0.37 -30.58 17.80
C ASP A 263 1.38 -30.66 16.64
N SER A 264 2.42 -31.50 16.77
CA SER A 264 3.37 -31.76 15.67
C SER A 264 2.74 -32.58 14.53
N GLY A 265 1.51 -33.07 14.70
CA GLY A 265 0.82 -33.87 13.70
C GLY A 265 1.38 -35.29 13.55
N PHE A 266 2.00 -35.85 14.60
CA PHE A 266 2.39 -37.26 14.59
C PHE A 266 1.14 -38.14 14.39
N PRO A 267 1.19 -39.20 13.55
CA PRO A 267 0.01 -39.99 13.19
C PRO A 267 -0.39 -40.98 14.31
N LEU A 268 -0.83 -40.43 15.46
CA LEU A 268 -1.15 -41.20 16.67
C LEU A 268 -2.32 -42.17 16.45
N ALA A 269 -3.33 -41.76 15.67
CA ALA A 269 -4.47 -42.62 15.34
C ALA A 269 -4.07 -43.84 14.51
N GLU A 270 -3.12 -43.67 13.57
CA GLU A 270 -2.60 -44.77 12.76
C GLU A 270 -1.73 -45.71 13.60
N LEU A 271 -0.92 -45.16 14.52
CA LEU A 271 -0.16 -45.95 15.48
C LEU A 271 -1.09 -46.78 16.37
N GLU A 272 -2.13 -46.17 16.97
CA GLU A 272 -3.11 -46.86 17.79
C GLU A 272 -3.82 -47.97 17.01
N GLN A 273 -4.26 -47.68 15.78
CA GLN A 273 -4.90 -48.67 14.92
C GLN A 273 -3.96 -49.84 14.57
N SER A 274 -2.68 -49.55 14.33
CA SER A 274 -1.66 -50.57 14.04
C SER A 274 -1.42 -51.47 15.24
N LEU A 275 -1.33 -50.89 16.45
CA LEU A 275 -1.21 -51.63 17.71
C LEU A 275 -2.46 -52.49 17.98
N ARG A 276 -3.66 -51.94 17.74
CA ARG A 276 -4.94 -52.66 17.94
C ARG A 276 -5.11 -53.84 17.00
N THR A 277 -4.62 -53.71 15.77
CA THR A 277 -4.68 -54.78 14.76
C THR A 277 -3.44 -55.66 14.73
N ASN A 278 -2.48 -55.40 15.64
CA ASN A 278 -1.16 -56.03 15.70
C ASN A 278 -0.45 -56.10 14.34
N ARG A 279 -0.52 -54.99 13.59
CA ARG A 279 0.14 -54.82 12.29
C ARG A 279 1.36 -53.91 12.43
N PRO A 280 2.36 -54.03 11.54
CA PRO A 280 3.49 -53.13 11.54
C PRO A 280 3.07 -51.68 11.33
N PHE A 281 3.56 -50.79 12.19
CA PHE A 281 3.49 -49.34 11.99
C PHE A 281 4.84 -48.88 11.43
N VAL A 282 4.80 -48.13 10.32
CA VAL A 282 5.98 -47.56 9.68
C VAL A 282 5.71 -46.09 9.41
N TYR A 283 6.62 -45.22 9.86
CA TYR A 283 6.51 -43.78 9.68
C TYR A 283 7.84 -43.19 9.22
N ASP A 284 7.81 -42.44 8.11
CA ASP A 284 8.97 -41.69 7.63
C ASP A 284 9.29 -40.57 8.62
N TYR A 285 10.47 -40.65 9.21
CA TYR A 285 10.96 -39.71 10.22
C TYR A 285 12.25 -39.02 9.78
N ARG A 286 12.42 -38.82 8.47
CA ARG A 286 13.57 -38.07 7.94
C ARG A 286 13.63 -36.66 8.54
N PRO A 287 14.83 -36.20 8.94
CA PRO A 287 14.99 -34.84 9.43
C PRO A 287 14.69 -33.84 8.32
N THR A 288 14.21 -32.67 8.74
CA THR A 288 13.97 -31.56 7.85
C THR A 288 15.30 -31.00 7.35
N ARG A 289 15.49 -31.00 6.03
CA ARG A 289 16.67 -30.39 5.41
C ARG A 289 16.35 -28.94 5.07
N ALA A 290 17.13 -28.01 5.60
CA ALA A 290 16.92 -26.59 5.40
C ALA A 290 18.22 -25.93 4.94
N PRO A 291 18.25 -25.28 3.77
CA PRO A 291 19.39 -24.47 3.39
C PRO A 291 19.49 -23.24 4.31
N ILE A 292 20.72 -22.85 4.64
CA ILE A 292 21.01 -21.63 5.38
C ILE A 292 21.76 -20.62 4.49
N LEU A 293 21.60 -19.34 4.82
CA LEU A 293 22.47 -18.29 4.29
C LEU A 293 23.90 -18.53 4.76
N TYR A 294 24.85 -18.52 3.84
CA TYR A 294 26.28 -18.77 4.11
C TYR A 294 26.52 -20.11 4.82
N ASN A 295 27.58 -20.20 5.62
CA ASN A 295 27.88 -21.38 6.44
C ASN A 295 27.52 -21.16 7.92
N ALA A 296 27.30 -22.25 8.65
CA ALA A 296 26.94 -22.25 10.06
C ALA A 296 28.00 -21.55 10.93
N ALA A 297 29.28 -21.66 10.57
CA ALA A 297 30.38 -21.05 11.29
C ALA A 297 30.36 -19.51 11.25
N TYR A 298 29.69 -18.90 10.26
CA TYR A 298 29.49 -17.45 10.22
C TYR A 298 28.55 -16.96 11.32
N TRP A 299 27.55 -17.77 11.68
CA TRP A 299 26.49 -17.42 12.63
C TRP A 299 26.80 -17.84 14.06
N GLN A 300 27.58 -18.90 14.22
CA GLN A 300 27.92 -19.49 15.51
C GLN A 300 29.31 -19.05 15.96
N THR A 301 29.42 -18.58 17.20
CA THR A 301 30.74 -18.40 17.82
C THR A 301 31.40 -19.75 18.08
N SER A 302 32.71 -19.76 18.35
CA SER A 302 33.43 -21.00 18.71
C SER A 302 32.85 -21.69 19.94
N ARG A 303 32.23 -20.93 20.87
CA ARG A 303 31.52 -21.49 22.03
C ARG A 303 30.20 -22.15 21.62
N ASP A 304 29.47 -21.54 20.71
CA ASP A 304 28.18 -22.07 20.23
C ASP A 304 28.37 -23.38 19.47
N GLN A 305 29.42 -23.46 18.66
CA GLN A 305 29.79 -24.68 17.92
C GLN A 305 30.10 -25.87 18.83
N GLN A 306 30.52 -25.61 20.08
CA GLN A 306 30.76 -26.64 21.09
C GLN A 306 29.51 -26.96 21.92
N GLY A 307 28.46 -26.13 21.84
CA GLY A 307 27.33 -26.11 22.77
C GLY A 307 25.98 -26.61 22.21
N GLY A 308 25.79 -26.69 20.90
CA GLY A 308 24.53 -27.17 20.30
C GLY A 308 24.47 -27.10 18.77
N GLU A 309 23.41 -27.66 18.19
CA GLU A 309 23.16 -27.59 16.74
C GLU A 309 22.74 -26.17 16.34
N PHE A 310 22.92 -25.81 15.07
CA PHE A 310 22.60 -24.47 14.55
C PHE A 310 21.19 -23.99 14.92
N ILE A 311 20.19 -24.88 14.82
CA ILE A 311 18.81 -24.52 15.12
C ILE A 311 18.61 -24.11 16.59
N ASP A 312 19.29 -24.75 17.53
CA ASP A 312 19.18 -24.40 18.96
C ASP A 312 19.76 -23.01 19.22
N VAL A 313 20.92 -22.72 18.60
CA VAL A 313 21.60 -21.43 18.73
C VAL A 313 20.75 -20.32 18.12
N LEU A 314 20.16 -20.55 16.95
CA LEU A 314 19.30 -19.58 16.28
C LEU A 314 18.07 -19.23 17.12
N ILE A 315 17.29 -20.23 17.56
CA ILE A 315 16.01 -19.98 18.24
C ILE A 315 16.19 -19.46 19.68
N SER A 316 17.35 -19.69 20.29
CA SER A 316 17.66 -19.24 21.65
C SER A 316 18.16 -17.79 21.72
N ASP A 317 18.43 -17.16 20.57
CA ASP A 317 18.98 -15.81 20.48
C ASP A 317 18.19 -14.94 19.47
N PRO A 318 17.28 -14.07 19.96
CA PRO A 318 16.49 -13.22 19.08
C PRO A 318 17.34 -12.17 18.34
N SER A 319 18.51 -11.80 18.89
CA SER A 319 19.43 -10.90 18.21
C SER A 319 20.13 -11.59 17.04
N LEU A 320 20.45 -12.88 17.18
CA LEU A 320 20.96 -13.69 16.07
C LEU A 320 19.88 -13.90 15.00
N CYS A 321 18.64 -14.21 15.38
CA CYS A 321 17.52 -14.28 14.45
C CYS A 321 17.38 -12.98 13.65
N ARG A 322 17.46 -11.82 14.32
CA ARG A 322 17.35 -10.52 13.64
C ARG A 322 18.53 -10.26 12.72
N PHE A 323 19.74 -10.64 13.12
CA PHE A 323 20.91 -10.54 12.26
C PHE A 323 20.82 -11.45 11.02
N TYR A 324 20.29 -12.66 11.18
CA TYR A 324 20.04 -13.58 10.08
C TYR A 324 19.04 -12.97 9.07
N LEU A 325 17.92 -12.42 9.55
CA LEU A 325 16.97 -11.70 8.70
C LEU A 325 17.58 -10.47 8.03
N ALA A 326 18.41 -9.72 8.74
CA ALA A 326 19.04 -8.51 8.23
C ALA A 326 19.92 -8.81 7.02
N MET A 327 20.74 -9.87 7.08
CA MET A 327 21.61 -10.26 5.98
C MET A 327 20.86 -10.81 4.76
N ALA A 328 19.57 -11.15 4.92
CA ALA A 328 18.70 -11.55 3.82
C ALA A 328 18.07 -10.36 3.07
N LYS A 329 18.20 -9.12 3.58
CA LYS A 329 17.54 -7.94 2.98
C LYS A 329 18.26 -7.41 1.74
N PRO A 330 19.59 -7.20 1.75
CA PRO A 330 20.28 -6.72 0.57
C PRO A 330 20.27 -7.77 -0.54
N ASP A 331 20.49 -7.36 -1.78
CA ASP A 331 20.72 -8.31 -2.86
C ASP A 331 21.95 -9.20 -2.56
N PRO A 332 22.03 -10.43 -3.09
CA PRO A 332 23.10 -11.38 -2.75
C PRO A 332 24.51 -10.84 -2.96
N ALA A 333 24.75 -10.02 -3.99
CA ALA A 333 26.08 -9.46 -4.25
C ALA A 333 26.43 -8.40 -3.19
N THR A 334 25.49 -7.54 -2.86
CA THR A 334 25.66 -6.55 -1.78
C THR A 334 25.85 -7.23 -0.42
N ALA A 335 25.03 -8.23 -0.09
CA ALA A 335 25.11 -8.95 1.17
C ALA A 335 26.48 -9.64 1.34
N GLU A 336 27.03 -10.19 0.25
CA GLU A 336 28.36 -10.81 0.22
C GLU A 336 29.49 -9.79 0.42
N GLU A 337 29.41 -8.62 -0.21
CA GLU A 337 30.36 -7.53 0.00
C GLU A 337 30.35 -7.03 1.45
N LEU A 338 29.17 -6.87 2.05
CA LEU A 338 29.04 -6.52 3.47
C LEU A 338 29.65 -7.60 4.36
N ARG A 339 29.35 -8.88 4.09
CA ARG A 339 29.83 -10.03 4.86
C ARG A 339 31.36 -10.15 4.86
N LYS A 340 32.00 -9.95 3.69
CA LYS A 340 33.45 -10.06 3.52
C LYS A 340 34.21 -8.92 4.18
N ASN A 341 33.67 -7.70 4.10
CA ASN A 341 34.42 -6.50 4.44
C ASN A 341 34.04 -5.90 5.82
N ILE A 342 32.94 -6.36 6.44
CA ILE A 342 32.50 -5.87 7.75
C ILE A 342 32.47 -7.04 8.75
N PRO A 343 33.08 -6.91 9.94
CA PRO A 343 33.03 -7.96 10.96
C PRO A 343 31.59 -8.31 11.36
N ALA A 344 31.27 -9.61 11.44
CA ALA A 344 29.93 -10.09 11.81
C ALA A 344 29.38 -9.49 13.13
N PRO A 345 30.18 -9.32 14.21
CA PRO A 345 29.68 -8.67 15.43
C PRO A 345 29.23 -7.21 15.20
N ARG A 346 29.87 -6.51 14.26
CA ARG A 346 29.54 -5.12 13.91
C ARG A 346 28.22 -5.06 13.14
N LEU A 347 28.04 -5.92 12.15
CA LEU A 347 26.76 -6.04 11.43
C LEU A 347 25.64 -6.47 12.37
N ARG A 348 25.91 -7.42 13.28
CA ARG A 348 24.95 -7.87 14.29
C ARG A 348 24.51 -6.73 15.22
N ALA A 349 25.41 -5.85 15.65
CA ALA A 349 25.06 -4.70 16.49
C ALA A 349 24.06 -3.74 15.81
N PHE A 350 24.13 -3.60 14.49
CA PHE A 350 23.23 -2.76 13.68
C PHE A 350 22.25 -3.56 12.83
N ALA A 351 22.04 -4.83 13.14
CA ALA A 351 21.16 -5.73 12.38
C ALA A 351 19.75 -5.16 12.27
N HIS A 352 19.27 -4.49 13.32
CA HIS A 352 17.97 -3.82 13.30
C HIS A 352 17.84 -2.78 12.19
N VAL A 353 18.89 -1.99 11.91
CA VAL A 353 18.90 -0.98 10.86
C VAL A 353 18.95 -1.65 9.47
N VAL A 354 19.77 -2.68 9.31
CA VAL A 354 19.90 -3.43 8.05
C VAL A 354 18.61 -4.22 7.74
N ASP A 355 17.95 -4.80 8.74
CA ASP A 355 16.66 -5.49 8.61
C ASP A 355 15.56 -4.58 8.04
N PHE A 356 15.58 -3.29 8.42
CA PHE A 356 14.60 -2.30 7.97
C PHE A 356 14.96 -1.63 6.63
N PHE A 357 16.22 -1.27 6.43
CA PHE A 357 16.63 -0.40 5.30
C PHE A 357 17.59 -1.08 4.31
N GLY A 358 18.14 -2.25 4.66
CA GLY A 358 19.16 -2.94 3.87
C GLY A 358 18.70 -3.38 2.48
N SER A 359 17.39 -3.46 2.24
CA SER A 359 16.84 -3.74 0.90
C SER A 359 17.18 -2.67 -0.15
N MET A 360 17.49 -1.44 0.28
CA MET A 360 17.90 -0.35 -0.62
C MET A 360 19.42 -0.24 -0.77
N PHE A 361 20.20 -1.11 -0.11
CA PHE A 361 21.65 -1.05 -0.23
C PHE A 361 22.09 -1.77 -1.49
N GLU A 362 22.91 -1.09 -2.28
CA GLU A 362 23.50 -1.65 -3.48
C GLU A 362 25.00 -1.37 -3.52
N ILE A 363 25.79 -2.44 -3.63
CA ILE A 363 27.22 -2.36 -3.91
C ILE A 363 27.47 -2.94 -5.31
N ARG A 364 28.10 -2.15 -6.18
CA ARG A 364 28.52 -2.55 -7.53
C ARG A 364 29.97 -2.15 -7.72
N ASP A 365 30.80 -3.09 -8.18
CA ASP A 365 32.25 -2.88 -8.37
C ASP A 365 32.94 -2.30 -7.11
N GLY A 366 32.53 -2.76 -5.92
CA GLY A 366 33.03 -2.30 -4.63
C GLY A 366 32.56 -0.89 -4.20
N ARG A 367 31.67 -0.24 -4.97
CA ARG A 367 31.13 1.10 -4.69
C ARG A 367 29.67 1.02 -4.25
N ALA A 368 29.32 1.81 -3.24
CA ALA A 368 27.92 2.04 -2.87
C ALA A 368 27.23 2.90 -3.94
N ILE A 369 26.08 2.43 -4.42
CA ILE A 369 25.18 3.24 -5.23
C ILE A 369 24.41 4.15 -4.28
N VAL A 370 24.44 5.46 -4.54
CA VAL A 370 23.81 6.47 -3.67
C VAL A 370 22.86 7.34 -4.49
N PRO A 371 21.76 7.86 -3.91
CA PRO A 371 20.84 8.72 -4.62
C PRO A 371 21.46 10.10 -4.90
N GLY A 372 21.21 10.62 -6.09
CA GLY A 372 21.68 11.92 -6.58
C GLY A 372 22.79 11.81 -7.62
N ASP A 373 23.46 12.94 -7.89
CA ASP A 373 24.56 13.03 -8.85
C ASP A 373 25.94 12.95 -8.16
N ALA A 374 27.02 13.22 -8.90
CA ALA A 374 28.38 13.21 -8.36
C ALA A 374 28.61 14.23 -7.22
N ARG A 375 27.84 15.32 -7.17
CA ARG A 375 27.88 16.30 -6.07
C ARG A 375 27.18 15.73 -4.85
N SER A 376 26.04 15.06 -5.02
CA SER A 376 25.34 14.35 -3.95
C SER A 376 26.23 13.24 -3.35
N ALA A 377 27.02 12.55 -4.16
CA ALA A 377 27.96 11.52 -3.68
C ALA A 377 29.00 12.08 -2.68
N ARG A 378 29.50 13.31 -2.90
CA ARG A 378 30.39 13.99 -1.94
C ARG A 378 29.66 14.38 -0.65
N MET A 379 28.41 14.81 -0.76
CA MET A 379 27.59 15.10 0.42
C MET A 379 27.30 13.82 1.24
N TRP A 380 27.05 12.69 0.57
CA TRP A 380 26.92 11.39 1.25
C TRP A 380 28.19 11.00 2.02
N GLU A 381 29.37 11.27 1.45
CA GLU A 381 30.64 11.08 2.15
C GLU A 381 30.74 11.95 3.41
N GLU A 382 30.36 13.22 3.33
CA GLU A 382 30.33 14.12 4.50
C GLU A 382 29.36 13.63 5.58
N LEU A 383 28.14 13.22 5.19
CA LEU A 383 27.11 12.80 6.13
C LEU A 383 27.43 11.46 6.81
N ALA A 384 27.88 10.47 6.04
CA ALA A 384 28.24 9.14 6.56
C ALA A 384 29.62 9.14 7.23
N GLY A 385 30.54 9.98 6.78
CA GLY A 385 31.94 9.97 7.20
C GLY A 385 32.78 8.86 6.54
N ALA A 386 32.33 8.35 5.39
CA ALA A 386 33.05 7.38 4.56
C ALA A 386 32.64 7.59 3.09
N PRO A 387 33.55 7.43 2.11
CA PRO A 387 33.23 7.67 0.70
C PRO A 387 32.37 6.54 0.09
N PRO A 388 31.37 6.84 -0.76
CA PRO A 388 30.64 5.84 -1.52
C PRO A 388 31.54 4.94 -2.39
N SER A 389 32.75 5.38 -2.74
CA SER A 389 33.73 4.56 -3.46
C SER A 389 34.26 3.36 -2.66
N GLN A 390 34.00 3.30 -1.34
CA GLN A 390 34.31 2.17 -0.46
C GLN A 390 33.00 1.58 0.07
N GLY A 391 32.25 0.87 -0.77
CA GLY A 391 30.84 0.56 -0.56
C GLY A 391 30.50 -0.10 0.77
N ALA A 392 31.24 -1.14 1.17
CA ALA A 392 31.00 -1.80 2.45
C ALA A 392 31.26 -0.86 3.65
N ARG A 393 32.38 -0.12 3.62
CA ARG A 393 32.71 0.86 4.67
C ARG A 393 31.68 2.01 4.72
N PHE A 394 31.21 2.47 3.56
CA PHE A 394 30.14 3.45 3.46
C PHE A 394 28.88 2.97 4.18
N PHE A 395 28.39 1.77 3.87
CA PHE A 395 27.18 1.24 4.50
C PHE A 395 27.38 0.91 5.99
N GLU A 396 28.56 0.47 6.43
CA GLU A 396 28.87 0.31 7.87
C GLU A 396 28.72 1.64 8.63
N HIS A 397 29.23 2.71 8.05
CA HIS A 397 29.09 4.05 8.61
C HIS A 397 27.63 4.54 8.53
N LEU A 398 26.95 4.33 7.40
CA LEU A 398 25.56 4.72 7.19
C LEU A 398 24.61 4.11 8.25
N ILE A 399 24.74 2.80 8.52
CA ILE A 399 23.85 2.09 9.46
C ILE A 399 24.11 2.45 10.92
N SER A 400 25.33 2.84 11.26
CA SER A 400 25.72 3.18 12.62
C SER A 400 25.58 4.67 12.95
N ARG A 401 25.43 5.51 11.93
CA ARG A 401 25.33 6.96 12.08
C ARG A 401 23.99 7.36 12.70
N ASP A 402 24.08 8.17 13.76
CA ASP A 402 22.93 8.78 14.43
C ASP A 402 21.82 7.74 14.74
N ASP A 403 22.18 6.60 15.34
CA ASP A 403 21.26 5.48 15.66
C ASP A 403 20.48 4.92 14.45
N GLY A 404 20.98 5.10 13.23
CA GLY A 404 20.37 4.63 11.98
C GLY A 404 19.48 5.65 11.27
N TRP A 405 19.38 6.90 11.78
CA TRP A 405 18.63 7.97 11.10
C TRP A 405 19.17 8.28 9.71
N LEU A 406 20.48 8.14 9.48
CA LEU A 406 21.04 8.35 8.14
C LEU A 406 20.61 7.26 7.15
N ALA A 407 20.55 6.00 7.58
CA ALA A 407 20.06 4.90 6.75
C ALA A 407 18.56 5.06 6.40
N SER A 408 17.76 5.56 7.34
CA SER A 408 16.35 5.92 7.12
C SER A 408 16.19 7.03 6.07
N TYR A 409 17.02 8.08 6.13
CA TYR A 409 17.03 9.16 5.14
C TYR A 409 17.50 8.69 3.77
N PHE A 410 18.52 7.83 3.74
CA PHE A 410 19.01 7.18 2.52
C PHE A 410 17.93 6.34 1.84
N ASP A 411 17.21 5.51 2.60
CA ASP A 411 16.09 4.71 2.06
C ASP A 411 15.04 5.60 1.40
N ALA A 412 14.63 6.70 2.05
CA ALA A 412 13.60 7.58 1.50
C ALA A 412 14.05 8.33 0.23
N LEU A 413 15.30 8.80 0.19
CA LEU A 413 15.85 9.43 -1.02
C LEU A 413 16.05 8.44 -2.16
N THR A 414 16.40 7.18 -1.87
CA THR A 414 16.59 6.14 -2.89
C THR A 414 15.29 5.77 -3.58
N ARG A 415 14.16 5.87 -2.88
CA ARG A 415 12.81 5.62 -3.40
C ARG A 415 12.18 6.84 -4.09
N SER A 416 12.87 7.98 -4.10
CA SER A 416 12.39 9.20 -4.74
C SER A 416 12.85 9.24 -6.20
N ASP A 417 12.00 9.71 -7.11
CA ASP A 417 12.29 9.82 -8.54
C ASP A 417 11.95 11.18 -9.12
N GLY A 418 12.43 11.43 -10.35
CA GLY A 418 12.13 12.62 -11.13
C GLY A 418 12.64 13.94 -10.51
N PRO A 419 12.01 15.08 -10.83
CA PRO A 419 12.46 16.41 -10.39
C PRO A 419 12.55 16.56 -8.87
N VAL A 420 11.71 15.83 -8.13
CA VAL A 420 11.72 15.84 -6.66
C VAL A 420 13.01 15.21 -6.13
N ARG A 421 13.48 14.11 -6.72
CA ARG A 421 14.77 13.51 -6.38
C ARG A 421 15.91 14.50 -6.60
N ASP A 422 15.94 15.16 -7.75
CA ASP A 422 16.99 16.16 -8.06
C ASP A 422 16.96 17.33 -7.07
N TYR A 423 15.77 17.80 -6.71
CA TYR A 423 15.58 18.84 -5.71
C TYR A 423 16.09 18.41 -4.32
N LEU A 424 15.73 17.21 -3.86
CA LEU A 424 16.06 16.69 -2.53
C LEU A 424 17.50 16.21 -2.39
N THR A 425 18.14 15.82 -3.50
CA THR A 425 19.55 15.36 -3.53
C THR A 425 20.55 16.48 -3.82
N GLU A 426 20.08 17.74 -3.87
CA GLU A 426 20.97 18.91 -3.86
C GLU A 426 21.75 18.94 -2.52
N PRO A 427 23.10 19.06 -2.53
CA PRO A 427 23.92 18.94 -1.33
C PRO A 427 23.51 19.78 -0.12
N ASP A 428 23.21 21.08 -0.30
CA ASP A 428 22.84 21.94 0.81
C ASP A 428 21.48 21.53 1.40
N ARG A 429 20.53 21.13 0.54
CA ARG A 429 19.23 20.58 0.99
C ARG A 429 19.36 19.24 1.68
N MET A 430 20.20 18.33 1.19
CA MET A 430 20.47 17.06 1.86
C MET A 430 20.94 17.30 3.29
N LYS A 431 21.93 18.18 3.47
CA LYS A 431 22.47 18.54 4.78
C LYS A 431 21.41 19.21 5.67
N ARG A 432 20.62 20.12 5.10
CA ARG A 432 19.55 20.85 5.79
C ARG A 432 18.45 19.91 6.30
N PHE A 433 17.85 19.13 5.40
CA PHE A 433 16.73 18.25 5.74
C PHE A 433 17.17 17.08 6.62
N TYR A 434 18.36 16.50 6.38
CA TYR A 434 18.90 15.50 7.29
C TYR A 434 19.13 16.06 8.69
N SER A 435 19.69 17.27 8.82
CA SER A 435 19.90 17.90 10.13
C SER A 435 18.59 18.11 10.90
N ALA A 436 17.51 18.43 10.17
CA ALA A 436 16.17 18.59 10.72
C ALA A 436 15.60 17.26 11.24
N ILE A 437 15.71 16.18 10.45
CA ILE A 437 15.31 14.81 10.85
C ILE A 437 16.13 14.33 12.05
N ARG A 438 17.45 14.45 11.97
CA ARG A 438 18.39 14.02 13.01
C ARG A 438 18.14 14.72 14.34
N GLY A 439 17.79 16.00 14.31
CA GLY A 439 17.52 16.81 15.48
C GLY A 439 18.69 16.86 16.48
N ARG A 440 18.37 17.08 17.76
CA ARG A 440 19.34 17.07 18.88
C ARG A 440 19.50 15.71 19.54
N ILE A 441 18.45 14.89 19.51
CA ILE A 441 18.41 13.58 20.16
C ILE A 441 18.22 12.53 19.06
N THR A 442 19.06 11.50 18.99
CA THR A 442 18.98 10.46 17.95
C THR A 442 18.24 9.21 18.41
N SER A 443 18.17 8.99 19.73
CA SER A 443 17.47 7.86 20.34
C SER A 443 16.00 8.19 20.69
N PRO A 444 15.05 7.27 20.48
CA PRO A 444 15.22 5.98 19.82
C PRO A 444 15.50 6.12 18.31
N GLY A 445 16.36 5.25 17.78
CA GLY A 445 16.63 5.16 16.34
C GLY A 445 15.41 4.67 15.54
N PRO A 446 15.39 4.89 14.22
CA PRO A 446 14.21 4.64 13.36
C PRO A 446 13.90 3.15 13.14
N ALA A 447 14.82 2.26 13.53
CA ALA A 447 14.70 0.80 13.42
C ALA A 447 14.37 0.12 14.77
N ARG A 448 14.07 0.91 15.82
CA ARG A 448 13.62 0.40 17.13
C ARG A 448 12.15 -0.05 17.13
N PRO A 449 11.19 0.66 16.48
CA PRO A 449 9.79 0.21 16.45
C PRO A 449 9.60 -1.06 15.59
N VAL A 450 8.41 -1.66 15.67
CA VAL A 450 8.02 -2.80 14.81
C VAL A 450 7.77 -2.37 13.36
N PHE A 451 7.37 -1.12 13.16
CA PHE A 451 7.15 -0.51 11.84
C PHE A 451 8.25 0.50 11.51
N GLN A 452 8.50 0.71 10.23
CA GLN A 452 9.46 1.71 9.76
C GLN A 452 9.06 3.11 10.25
N ALA A 453 9.99 3.82 10.90
CA ALA A 453 9.77 5.18 11.38
C ALA A 453 9.92 6.26 10.29
N ASN A 454 10.02 5.88 9.00
CA ASN A 454 10.19 6.80 7.88
C ASN A 454 8.95 6.93 6.97
N THR A 455 7.81 6.34 7.34
CA THR A 455 6.58 6.41 6.53
C THR A 455 6.17 7.84 6.19
N ASP A 456 6.19 8.75 7.17
CA ASP A 456 5.87 10.17 6.94
C ASP A 456 6.85 10.84 5.99
N MET A 457 8.14 10.48 6.09
CA MET A 457 9.17 10.98 5.20
C MET A 457 8.96 10.48 3.77
N LEU A 458 8.63 9.20 3.60
CA LEU A 458 8.28 8.61 2.31
C LEU A 458 7.04 9.30 1.71
N LEU A 459 6.00 9.53 2.52
CA LEU A 459 4.79 10.22 2.08
C LEU A 459 5.07 11.66 1.67
N LEU A 460 5.84 12.41 2.47
CA LEU A 460 6.23 13.78 2.14
C LEU A 460 7.00 13.83 0.83
N MET A 461 8.02 12.98 0.66
CA MET A 461 8.84 12.97 -0.56
C MET A 461 8.05 12.53 -1.79
N ALA A 462 7.22 11.48 -1.69
CA ALA A 462 6.44 10.97 -2.81
C ALA A 462 5.32 11.92 -3.26
N ARG A 463 4.82 12.78 -2.35
CA ARG A 463 3.73 13.72 -2.63
C ARG A 463 4.20 15.16 -2.81
N LEU A 464 5.50 15.43 -2.66
CA LEU A 464 6.05 16.76 -2.83
C LEU A 464 5.88 17.21 -4.27
N ARG A 465 5.18 18.32 -4.49
CA ARG A 465 5.03 18.92 -5.81
C ARG A 465 6.08 20.00 -6.01
N LEU A 466 6.73 19.99 -7.17
CA LEU A 466 7.52 21.13 -7.63
C LEU A 466 6.73 21.91 -8.67
N GLU A 467 6.73 23.23 -8.53
CA GLU A 467 6.22 24.17 -9.52
C GLU A 467 7.14 24.23 -10.74
N PRO A 468 6.71 24.76 -11.90
CA PRO A 468 7.52 24.82 -13.13
C PRO A 468 8.91 25.46 -12.95
N GLY A 469 9.10 26.32 -11.94
CA GLY A 469 10.38 26.91 -11.58
C GLY A 469 11.29 26.04 -10.69
N GLY A 470 10.94 24.77 -10.46
CA GLY A 470 11.69 23.84 -9.61
C GLY A 470 11.58 24.11 -8.10
N LYS A 471 10.73 25.05 -7.68
CA LYS A 471 10.47 25.35 -6.28
C LYS A 471 9.34 24.47 -5.75
N PRO A 472 9.39 24.02 -4.48
CA PRO A 472 8.28 23.32 -3.88
C PRO A 472 7.01 24.15 -3.85
N HIS A 473 5.90 23.50 -4.17
CA HIS A 473 4.59 24.06 -3.88
C HIS A 473 4.39 24.14 -2.37
N VAL A 474 3.98 25.31 -1.89
CA VAL A 474 3.59 25.51 -0.49
C VAL A 474 2.19 26.10 -0.51
N PRO A 475 1.16 25.36 -0.06
CA PRO A 475 -0.22 25.84 -0.07
C PRO A 475 -0.32 27.20 0.63
N GLY A 476 -0.90 28.18 -0.05
CA GLY A 476 -1.10 29.54 0.48
C GLY A 476 0.17 30.35 0.71
N GLY A 477 1.34 29.88 0.24
CA GLY A 477 2.63 30.48 0.53
C GLY A 477 3.07 30.24 1.98
N ILE A 478 4.12 30.95 2.43
CA ILE A 478 4.82 30.64 3.70
C ILE A 478 4.07 31.15 4.94
N GLU A 479 3.33 32.25 4.81
CA GLU A 479 2.78 32.98 5.95
C GLU A 479 1.79 32.16 6.81
N PRO A 480 0.83 31.41 6.24
CA PRO A 480 -0.05 30.54 7.02
C PRO A 480 0.71 29.51 7.87
N TRP A 481 1.84 29.02 7.38
CA TRP A 481 2.66 28.02 8.08
C TRP A 481 3.42 28.60 9.25
N LYS A 482 3.86 29.87 9.19
CA LYS A 482 4.53 30.50 10.33
C LYS A 482 3.66 30.43 11.59
N GLY A 483 2.38 30.79 11.48
CA GLY A 483 1.44 30.74 12.60
C GLY A 483 1.28 29.34 13.21
N ARG A 484 1.47 28.28 12.43
CA ARG A 484 1.37 26.88 12.88
C ARG A 484 2.60 26.38 13.59
N PHE A 485 3.75 26.82 13.14
CA PHE A 485 5.02 26.37 13.68
C PHE A 485 5.51 27.26 14.85
N VAL A 486 4.89 28.42 15.09
CA VAL A 486 5.14 29.25 16.28
C VAL A 486 4.56 28.59 17.54
N GLY A 487 5.41 28.21 18.51
CA GLY A 487 5.00 27.78 19.84
C GLY A 487 5.72 26.54 20.42
N ARG A 488 5.19 26.00 21.53
CA ARG A 488 5.76 24.84 22.29
C ARG A 488 5.81 23.52 21.50
N GLN A 489 5.14 23.42 20.35
CA GLN A 489 5.07 22.19 19.54
C GLN A 489 6.44 21.75 18.98
N LEU A 490 7.32 22.69 18.64
CA LEU A 490 8.65 22.37 18.10
C LEU A 490 9.71 22.13 19.19
N GLY A 491 9.62 22.83 20.32
CA GLY A 491 10.64 22.80 21.37
C GLY A 491 10.72 21.48 22.16
N ARG A 492 9.61 20.74 22.29
CA ARG A 492 9.54 19.50 23.09
C ARG A 492 10.35 18.33 22.51
N TYR A 493 10.65 18.33 21.21
CA TYR A 493 11.23 17.19 20.51
C TYR A 493 12.69 17.38 20.10
N GLY A 494 13.35 18.42 20.61
CA GLY A 494 14.73 18.72 20.26
C GLY A 494 14.91 19.01 18.76
N ILE A 495 13.86 19.51 18.09
CA ILE A 495 13.90 19.88 16.68
C ILE A 495 14.95 20.96 16.46
N ARG A 496 15.72 20.81 15.39
CA ARG A 496 16.75 21.75 14.97
C ARG A 496 16.38 22.28 13.59
N LEU A 497 15.98 23.55 13.55
CA LEU A 497 15.78 24.29 12.30
C LEU A 497 16.97 25.21 12.06
N SER A 498 17.31 25.41 10.79
CA SER A 498 18.35 26.33 10.33
C SER A 498 18.01 27.79 10.63
N ARG A 499 16.72 28.13 10.64
CA ARG A 499 16.19 29.48 10.93
C ARG A 499 14.98 29.43 11.86
N PRO A 500 14.79 30.43 12.74
CA PRO A 500 13.58 30.54 13.54
C PRO A 500 12.36 30.80 12.63
N VAL A 501 11.18 30.33 13.05
CA VAL A 501 9.93 30.42 12.29
C VAL A 501 9.59 31.85 11.84
N THR A 502 9.89 32.83 12.67
CA THR A 502 9.68 34.26 12.37
C THR A 502 10.53 34.77 11.21
N ALA A 503 11.64 34.11 10.88
CA ALA A 503 12.58 34.49 9.83
C ALA A 503 12.37 33.72 8.51
N TRP A 504 11.32 32.89 8.41
CA TRP A 504 11.05 32.11 7.20
C TRP A 504 10.69 32.98 6.00
N LYS A 505 11.31 32.68 4.85
CA LYS A 505 11.23 33.44 3.59
C LYS A 505 11.23 32.57 2.34
N GLU A 506 11.59 31.29 2.44
CA GLU A 506 11.62 30.37 1.29
C GLU A 506 10.88 29.05 1.57
N PRO A 507 10.39 28.34 0.55
CA PRO A 507 9.69 27.05 0.71
C PRO A 507 10.49 26.02 1.52
N ASP A 508 11.81 25.99 1.35
CA ASP A 508 12.72 25.09 2.06
C ASP A 508 12.64 25.28 3.58
N ASP A 509 12.26 26.47 4.09
CA ASP A 509 12.05 26.71 5.52
C ASP A 509 10.85 25.90 6.06
N VAL A 510 9.77 25.81 5.28
CA VAL A 510 8.56 25.03 5.63
C VAL A 510 8.85 23.54 5.50
N LEU A 511 9.50 23.12 4.41
CA LEU A 511 9.85 21.71 4.20
C LEU A 511 10.80 21.19 5.27
N GLU A 512 11.79 21.99 5.69
CA GLU A 512 12.69 21.64 6.79
C GLU A 512 11.92 21.34 8.08
N ALA A 513 10.90 22.14 8.39
CA ALA A 513 10.05 21.90 9.53
C ALA A 513 9.22 20.61 9.39
N LEU A 514 8.67 20.32 8.21
CA LEU A 514 7.95 19.08 7.94
C LEU A 514 8.85 17.84 8.06
N PHE A 515 10.07 17.89 7.53
CA PHE A 515 11.08 16.84 7.70
C PHE A 515 11.45 16.64 9.17
N ALA A 516 11.57 17.71 9.95
CA ALA A 516 11.79 17.62 11.39
C ALA A 516 10.66 16.92 12.16
N LEU A 517 9.43 16.92 11.62
CA LEU A 517 8.29 16.23 12.22
C LEU A 517 8.18 14.76 11.78
N CYS A 518 8.79 14.37 10.66
CA CYS A 518 8.72 12.99 10.12
C CYS A 518 9.33 11.93 11.05
N ARG A 519 10.16 12.35 12.02
CA ARG A 519 10.73 11.47 13.04
C ARG A 519 9.76 11.13 14.19
N LYS A 520 8.57 11.71 14.22
CA LYS A 520 7.61 11.52 15.31
C LYS A 520 6.96 10.13 15.21
N SER A 521 6.87 9.44 16.34
CA SER A 521 6.10 8.19 16.47
C SER A 521 4.61 8.43 16.74
N VAL A 522 4.20 9.69 16.87
CA VAL A 522 2.82 10.14 17.12
C VAL A 522 2.38 11.01 15.96
N GLU A 523 1.06 11.21 15.84
CA GLU A 523 0.42 11.92 14.73
C GLU A 523 1.15 13.21 14.32
N ASN A 524 1.47 13.28 13.04
CA ASN A 524 2.11 14.41 12.39
C ASN A 524 1.07 15.27 11.66
N GLU A 525 0.21 15.90 12.45
CA GLU A 525 -0.90 16.72 11.97
C GLU A 525 -0.45 17.82 10.97
N PRO A 526 0.66 18.58 11.19
CA PRO A 526 1.08 19.58 10.21
C PRO A 526 1.42 18.99 8.84
N LEU A 527 2.00 17.78 8.79
CA LEU A 527 2.24 17.09 7.52
C LEU A 527 0.93 16.67 6.87
N ARG A 528 -0.04 16.14 7.63
CA ARG A 528 -1.35 15.75 7.10
C ARG A 528 -2.10 16.95 6.49
N ILE A 529 -2.08 18.09 7.18
CA ILE A 529 -2.63 19.36 6.67
C ILE A 529 -1.89 19.76 5.39
N PHE A 530 -0.56 19.76 5.39
CA PHE A 530 0.24 20.12 4.21
C PHE A 530 -0.09 19.27 3.00
N LEU A 531 -0.19 17.95 3.17
CA LEU A 531 -0.54 17.02 2.10
C LEU A 531 -1.98 17.23 1.62
N ALA A 532 -2.95 17.37 2.54
CA ALA A 532 -4.34 17.60 2.17
C ALA A 532 -4.53 18.91 1.38
N LEU A 533 -3.93 20.01 1.84
CA LEU A 533 -4.03 21.29 1.13
C LEU A 533 -3.27 21.30 -0.19
N SER A 534 -2.13 20.60 -0.26
CA SER A 534 -1.41 20.41 -1.53
C SER A 534 -2.22 19.58 -2.54
N ASP A 535 -2.99 18.59 -2.06
CA ASP A 535 -3.88 17.79 -2.87
C ASP A 535 -5.08 18.63 -3.37
N ILE A 536 -5.65 19.52 -2.54
CA ILE A 536 -6.67 20.48 -3.00
C ILE A 536 -6.14 21.39 -4.12
N ASP A 537 -4.90 21.88 -3.99
CA ASP A 537 -4.26 22.69 -5.01
C ASP A 537 -3.83 21.91 -6.26
N ARG A 538 -3.90 20.56 -6.29
CA ARG A 538 -3.31 19.74 -7.36
C ARG A 538 -3.96 19.97 -8.73
N GLY A 539 -5.28 20.10 -8.78
CA GLY A 539 -6.02 20.28 -10.03
C GLY A 539 -6.41 21.74 -10.34
N ARG A 540 -6.12 22.69 -9.45
CA ARG A 540 -6.63 24.07 -9.56
C ARG A 540 -5.85 24.88 -10.58
N THR A 541 -6.54 25.72 -11.34
CA THR A 541 -5.90 26.70 -12.23
C THR A 541 -5.13 27.75 -11.43
N GLN A 542 -5.63 28.13 -10.26
CA GLN A 542 -4.97 29.01 -9.31
C GLN A 542 -4.94 28.34 -7.93
N PRO A 543 -3.76 28.27 -7.28
CA PRO A 543 -3.67 27.82 -5.90
C PRO A 543 -4.56 28.66 -4.98
N LEU A 544 -5.03 28.05 -3.89
CA LEU A 544 -5.82 28.74 -2.88
C LEU A 544 -5.08 29.95 -2.29
N ALA A 545 -5.82 31.03 -2.05
CA ALA A 545 -5.28 32.19 -1.35
C ALA A 545 -4.85 31.84 0.09
N ALA A 546 -3.85 32.57 0.59
CA ALA A 546 -3.28 32.37 1.94
C ALA A 546 -4.35 32.39 3.05
N ALA A 547 -5.38 33.23 2.92
CA ALA A 547 -6.46 33.34 3.90
C ALA A 547 -7.32 32.06 3.95
N THR A 548 -7.65 31.49 2.81
CA THR A 548 -8.43 30.25 2.69
C THR A 548 -7.64 29.06 3.20
N VAL A 549 -6.35 28.98 2.86
CA VAL A 549 -5.42 27.97 3.41
C VAL A 549 -5.32 28.05 4.93
N ASN A 550 -5.21 29.26 5.49
CA ASN A 550 -5.15 29.42 6.93
C ASN A 550 -6.46 28.96 7.60
N ARG A 551 -7.63 29.26 7.00
CA ARG A 551 -8.93 28.81 7.50
C ARG A 551 -9.06 27.29 7.44
N LEU A 552 -8.73 26.67 6.31
CA LEU A 552 -8.75 25.21 6.15
C LEU A 552 -7.78 24.54 7.13
N ALA A 553 -6.58 25.07 7.29
CA ALA A 553 -5.68 24.52 8.30
C ALA A 553 -6.31 24.59 9.71
N LEU A 554 -7.06 25.66 10.06
CA LEU A 554 -7.58 25.88 11.43
C LEU A 554 -8.70 24.91 11.75
N ASP A 555 -9.52 24.61 10.75
CA ASP A 555 -10.68 23.75 10.88
C ASP A 555 -10.37 22.26 10.58
N TYR A 556 -9.10 21.91 10.33
CA TYR A 556 -8.70 20.57 9.89
C TYR A 556 -9.08 19.47 10.88
N ASP A 557 -8.92 19.69 12.19
CA ASP A 557 -9.27 18.69 13.20
C ASP A 557 -10.76 18.33 13.17
N ASN A 558 -11.61 19.28 12.80
CA ASN A 558 -13.06 19.08 12.76
C ASN A 558 -13.54 18.58 11.39
N TYR A 559 -12.98 19.12 10.29
CA TYR A 559 -13.51 18.94 8.94
C TYR A 559 -12.51 18.37 7.93
N GLY A 560 -11.27 18.06 8.33
CA GLY A 560 -10.21 17.59 7.43
C GLY A 560 -10.56 16.30 6.69
N SER A 561 -11.41 15.45 7.27
CA SER A 561 -11.94 14.24 6.60
C SER A 561 -12.80 14.55 5.37
N GLN A 562 -13.33 15.77 5.27
CA GLN A 562 -14.17 16.24 4.17
C GLN A 562 -13.36 16.89 3.05
N TYR A 563 -12.07 17.18 3.25
CA TYR A 563 -11.24 17.90 2.27
C TYR A 563 -11.04 17.19 0.92
N PRO A 564 -11.12 15.85 0.82
CA PRO A 564 -11.14 15.17 -0.47
C PRO A 564 -12.23 15.70 -1.43
N ILE A 565 -13.36 16.20 -0.91
CA ILE A 565 -14.43 16.83 -1.71
C ILE A 565 -13.89 17.99 -2.55
N PHE A 566 -12.99 18.80 -1.97
CA PHE A 566 -12.40 19.96 -2.64
C PHE A 566 -11.28 19.57 -3.61
N ALA A 567 -10.55 18.49 -3.32
CA ALA A 567 -9.51 17.96 -4.20
C ALA A 567 -10.10 17.30 -5.46
N GLU A 568 -11.27 16.68 -5.36
CA GLU A 568 -11.97 16.05 -6.49
C GLU A 568 -12.72 17.04 -7.39
N ALA A 569 -12.94 18.27 -6.92
CA ALA A 569 -13.61 19.33 -7.66
C ALA A 569 -12.73 20.59 -7.70
N PRO A 570 -11.63 20.59 -8.47
CA PRO A 570 -10.67 21.69 -8.48
C PRO A 570 -11.24 23.02 -9.00
N ALA A 571 -12.36 22.98 -9.73
CA ALA A 571 -13.06 24.16 -10.22
C ALA A 571 -13.90 24.90 -9.15
N LEU A 572 -13.99 24.37 -7.92
CA LEU A 572 -14.69 25.07 -6.84
C LEU A 572 -14.06 26.42 -6.53
N ASP A 573 -14.91 27.43 -6.35
CA ASP A 573 -14.49 28.75 -5.90
C ASP A 573 -14.15 28.71 -4.40
N GLU A 574 -13.19 29.53 -3.99
CA GLU A 574 -12.81 29.67 -2.57
C GLU A 574 -14.00 30.09 -1.70
N LYS A 575 -14.94 30.84 -2.26
CA LYS A 575 -16.18 31.24 -1.57
C LYS A 575 -17.05 30.05 -1.22
N THR A 576 -17.14 29.06 -2.10
CA THR A 576 -17.94 27.84 -1.90
C THR A 576 -17.27 26.94 -0.88
N ILE A 577 -15.93 26.82 -0.91
CA ILE A 577 -15.14 26.11 0.11
C ILE A 577 -15.39 26.72 1.50
N LEU A 578 -15.28 28.05 1.64
CA LEU A 578 -15.51 28.73 2.91
C LEU A 578 -16.97 28.58 3.39
N ARG A 579 -17.94 28.67 2.46
CA ARG A 579 -19.36 28.42 2.75
C ARG A 579 -19.60 27.00 3.26
N PHE A 580 -18.90 26.01 2.72
CA PHE A 580 -19.01 24.64 3.19
C PHE A 580 -18.63 24.55 4.68
N LEU A 581 -17.48 25.14 5.05
CA LEU A 581 -16.99 25.13 6.44
C LEU A 581 -17.96 25.86 7.37
N ASP A 582 -18.47 27.02 6.96
CA ASP A 582 -19.41 27.80 7.76
C ASP A 582 -20.75 27.05 7.93
N THR A 583 -21.24 26.39 6.88
CA THR A 583 -22.47 25.58 6.92
C THR A 583 -22.30 24.36 7.82
N ALA A 584 -21.18 23.64 7.69
CA ALA A 584 -20.86 22.50 8.57
C ALA A 584 -20.78 22.92 10.04
N ALA A 585 -20.12 24.04 10.34
CA ALA A 585 -20.04 24.60 11.69
C ALA A 585 -21.40 25.05 12.24
N GLN A 586 -22.29 25.57 11.40
CA GLN A 586 -23.64 25.92 11.79
C GLN A 586 -24.47 24.67 12.14
N ILE A 587 -24.36 23.61 11.34
CA ILE A 587 -25.06 22.34 11.58
C ILE A 587 -24.58 21.69 12.88
N ASP A 588 -23.27 21.70 13.15
CA ASP A 588 -22.70 21.10 14.36
C ASP A 588 -23.21 21.77 15.66
N ARG A 589 -23.52 23.07 15.58
CA ARG A 589 -24.09 23.87 16.67
C ARG A 589 -25.59 23.64 16.92
N ILE A 590 -26.25 22.80 16.15
CA ILE A 590 -27.65 22.43 16.41
C ILE A 590 -27.71 21.64 17.73
N GLY A 591 -28.28 22.25 18.76
CA GLY A 591 -28.31 21.65 20.11
C GLY A 591 -29.29 20.48 20.29
N ASP A 592 -30.22 20.30 19.36
CA ASP A 592 -31.16 19.16 19.35
C ASP A 592 -30.50 17.98 18.62
N PRO A 593 -30.20 16.85 19.29
CA PRO A 593 -29.47 15.74 18.69
C PRO A 593 -30.19 15.07 17.53
N GLU A 594 -31.51 14.91 17.59
CA GLU A 594 -32.30 14.25 16.55
C GLU A 594 -32.37 15.14 15.31
N ARG A 595 -32.71 16.42 15.50
CA ARG A 595 -32.70 17.38 14.39
C ARG A 595 -31.31 17.52 13.79
N ARG A 596 -30.25 17.53 14.61
CA ARG A 596 -28.87 17.59 14.10
C ARG A 596 -28.56 16.35 13.27
N ALA A 597 -28.94 15.16 13.72
CA ALA A 597 -28.73 13.92 12.97
C ALA A 597 -29.44 13.97 11.59
N ASP A 598 -30.69 14.40 11.54
CA ASP A 598 -31.45 14.54 10.28
C ASP A 598 -30.80 15.55 9.33
N VAL A 599 -30.38 16.70 9.85
CA VAL A 599 -29.73 17.75 9.05
C VAL A 599 -28.37 17.29 8.54
N VAL A 600 -27.52 16.73 9.40
CA VAL A 600 -26.20 16.21 9.01
C VAL A 600 -26.36 15.08 7.99
N GLY A 601 -27.24 14.12 8.25
CA GLY A 601 -27.45 12.97 7.37
C GLY A 601 -27.93 13.39 5.98
N THR A 602 -28.89 14.31 5.90
CA THR A 602 -29.39 14.82 4.62
C THR A 602 -28.33 15.65 3.89
N PHE A 603 -27.63 16.54 4.61
CA PHE A 603 -26.55 17.37 4.07
C PHE A 603 -25.42 16.52 3.48
N GLN A 604 -24.88 15.58 4.26
CA GLN A 604 -23.79 14.71 3.84
C GLN A 604 -24.21 13.78 2.70
N SER A 605 -25.46 13.30 2.69
CA SER A 605 -25.97 12.48 1.58
C SER A 605 -26.00 13.26 0.27
N LEU A 606 -26.49 14.50 0.28
CA LEU A 606 -26.53 15.33 -0.92
C LEU A 606 -25.13 15.71 -1.41
N VAL A 607 -24.22 16.09 -0.50
CA VAL A 607 -22.83 16.39 -0.85
C VAL A 607 -22.10 15.14 -1.35
N GLY A 608 -22.36 13.97 -0.77
CA GLY A 608 -21.78 12.71 -1.20
C GLY A 608 -22.26 12.30 -2.61
N ILE A 609 -23.57 12.44 -2.89
CA ILE A 609 -24.11 12.23 -4.23
C ILE A 609 -23.49 13.24 -5.20
N TRP A 610 -23.45 14.52 -4.83
CA TRP A 610 -22.79 15.56 -5.64
C TRP A 610 -21.35 15.18 -6.01
N GLN A 611 -20.56 14.72 -5.03
CA GLN A 611 -19.17 14.31 -5.24
C GLN A 611 -19.07 13.13 -6.20
N ILE A 612 -19.95 12.12 -6.07
CA ILE A 612 -20.01 10.97 -7.00
C ILE A 612 -20.32 11.46 -8.42
N LEU A 613 -21.33 12.32 -8.58
CA LEU A 613 -21.74 12.84 -9.90
C LEU A 613 -20.67 13.70 -10.56
N CYS A 614 -19.91 14.49 -9.79
CA CYS A 614 -18.73 15.22 -10.28
C CYS A 614 -17.62 14.26 -10.73
N ARG A 615 -17.29 13.26 -9.90
CA ARG A 615 -16.22 12.28 -10.16
C ARG A 615 -16.46 11.50 -11.45
N GLN A 616 -17.69 11.05 -11.70
CA GLN A 616 -18.04 10.34 -12.92
C GLN A 616 -18.30 11.26 -14.13
N GLY A 617 -18.44 12.57 -13.91
CA GLY A 617 -18.62 13.57 -14.97
C GLY A 617 -20.08 13.78 -15.39
N ALA A 618 -21.03 13.27 -14.62
CA ALA A 618 -22.45 13.55 -14.82
C ALA A 618 -22.77 15.03 -14.51
N ILE A 619 -22.19 15.57 -13.44
CA ILE A 619 -22.12 17.03 -13.25
C ILE A 619 -20.85 17.51 -13.97
N ALA A 620 -21.02 18.37 -14.97
CA ALA A 620 -19.90 18.96 -15.69
C ALA A 620 -19.08 19.89 -14.77
N GLU A 621 -17.77 19.98 -14.99
CA GLU A 621 -16.84 20.79 -14.17
C GLU A 621 -17.33 22.24 -13.95
N LYS A 622 -17.89 22.86 -14.99
CA LYS A 622 -18.44 24.23 -14.96
C LYS A 622 -19.70 24.38 -14.07
N GLU A 623 -20.43 23.30 -13.80
CA GLU A 623 -21.65 23.31 -12.98
C GLU A 623 -21.36 22.89 -11.53
N ALA A 624 -20.16 22.37 -11.25
CA ALA A 624 -19.79 21.81 -9.94
C ALA A 624 -19.87 22.86 -8.83
N ASP A 625 -19.31 24.06 -9.04
CA ASP A 625 -19.32 25.14 -8.05
C ASP A 625 -20.74 25.64 -7.74
N ALA A 626 -21.50 25.99 -8.78
CA ALA A 626 -22.85 26.51 -8.63
C ALA A 626 -23.76 25.50 -7.92
N SER A 627 -23.72 24.22 -8.34
CA SER A 627 -24.56 23.17 -7.75
C SER A 627 -24.24 22.92 -6.27
N LEU A 628 -22.95 22.88 -5.89
CA LEU A 628 -22.58 22.75 -4.48
C LEU A 628 -22.99 23.98 -3.68
N SER A 629 -22.70 25.17 -4.19
CA SER A 629 -23.01 26.43 -3.51
C SER A 629 -24.51 26.59 -3.23
N ASP A 630 -25.37 26.18 -4.17
CA ASP A 630 -26.82 26.19 -4.00
C ASP A 630 -27.29 25.20 -2.94
N ILE A 631 -26.73 23.97 -2.92
CA ILE A 631 -26.99 22.98 -1.85
C ILE A 631 -26.61 23.58 -0.49
N LEU A 632 -25.40 24.12 -0.36
CA LEU A 632 -24.94 24.73 0.90
C LEU A 632 -25.85 25.87 1.36
N THR A 633 -26.33 26.69 0.43
CA THR A 633 -27.21 27.83 0.72
C THR A 633 -28.55 27.37 1.30
N ALA A 634 -29.12 26.28 0.80
CA ALA A 634 -30.35 25.72 1.35
C ALA A 634 -30.17 25.33 2.82
N PHE A 635 -29.07 24.63 3.13
CA PHE A 635 -28.78 24.15 4.50
C PHE A 635 -28.40 25.26 5.49
N ALA A 636 -27.80 26.35 5.01
CA ALA A 636 -27.51 27.52 5.85
C ALA A 636 -28.77 28.18 6.46
N THR A 637 -29.95 27.94 5.87
CA THR A 637 -31.22 28.55 6.32
C THR A 637 -32.08 27.63 7.19
N VAL A 638 -31.69 26.38 7.41
CA VAL A 638 -32.49 25.37 8.11
C VAL A 638 -32.66 25.71 9.59
N ARG A 639 -33.91 25.78 10.07
CA ARG A 639 -34.25 26.04 11.48
C ARG A 639 -35.08 24.93 12.11
N ASN A 640 -35.79 24.15 11.31
CA ASN A 640 -36.73 23.12 11.76
C ASN A 640 -36.79 21.94 10.76
N ALA A 641 -37.51 20.88 11.13
CA ALA A 641 -37.62 19.66 10.31
C ALA A 641 -38.26 19.89 8.93
N ARG A 642 -39.20 20.85 8.82
CA ARG A 642 -39.79 21.22 7.54
C ARG A 642 -38.74 21.84 6.63
N ASP A 643 -37.90 22.73 7.15
CA ASP A 643 -36.80 23.31 6.38
C ASP A 643 -35.79 22.24 5.94
N THR A 644 -35.48 21.27 6.81
CA THR A 644 -34.59 20.14 6.46
C THR A 644 -35.14 19.33 5.29
N PHE A 645 -36.45 19.01 5.32
CA PHE A 645 -37.10 18.29 4.22
C PHE A 645 -37.06 19.09 2.92
N HIS A 646 -37.38 20.39 2.96
CA HIS A 646 -37.33 21.26 1.77
C HIS A 646 -35.92 21.42 1.22
N ALA A 647 -34.90 21.56 2.08
CA ALA A 647 -33.50 21.60 1.68
C ALA A 647 -33.07 20.27 1.05
N GLY A 648 -33.50 19.14 1.61
CA GLY A 648 -33.28 17.80 1.07
C GLY A 648 -33.88 17.63 -0.33
N ARG A 649 -35.18 17.93 -0.49
CA ARG A 649 -35.89 17.87 -1.77
C ARG A 649 -35.26 18.78 -2.82
N SER A 650 -35.06 20.05 -2.47
CA SER A 650 -34.48 21.04 -3.38
C SER A 650 -33.06 20.63 -3.80
N GLY A 651 -32.28 20.03 -2.88
CA GLY A 651 -30.97 19.47 -3.19
C GLY A 651 -31.02 18.35 -4.23
N VAL A 652 -31.97 17.41 -4.12
CA VAL A 652 -32.17 16.36 -5.14
C VAL A 652 -32.51 16.97 -6.50
N GLU A 653 -33.44 17.92 -6.53
CA GLU A 653 -33.84 18.60 -7.77
C GLU A 653 -32.66 19.37 -8.41
N LEU A 654 -31.83 20.03 -7.58
CA LEU A 654 -30.60 20.70 -8.01
C LEU A 654 -29.59 19.72 -8.62
N LEU A 655 -29.38 18.56 -7.99
CA LEU A 655 -28.46 17.54 -8.51
C LEU A 655 -28.91 16.99 -9.86
N LEU A 656 -30.21 16.67 -9.99
CA LEU A 656 -30.79 16.21 -11.25
C LEU A 656 -30.68 17.26 -12.36
N LYS A 657 -30.90 18.53 -12.01
CA LYS A 657 -30.74 19.67 -12.94
C LYS A 657 -29.29 19.83 -13.37
N ALA A 658 -28.34 19.83 -12.43
CA ALA A 658 -26.91 19.98 -12.69
C ALA A 658 -26.35 18.83 -13.55
N ALA A 659 -26.89 17.62 -13.35
CA ALA A 659 -26.57 16.44 -14.15
C ALA A 659 -27.30 16.39 -15.51
N GLN A 660 -28.09 17.42 -15.86
CA GLN A 660 -28.89 17.50 -17.09
C GLN A 660 -29.82 16.29 -17.28
N ALA A 661 -30.36 15.78 -16.18
CA ALA A 661 -31.27 14.63 -16.21
C ALA A 661 -32.51 14.95 -17.06
N ARG A 662 -32.92 13.99 -17.90
CA ARG A 662 -34.08 14.18 -18.80
C ARG A 662 -35.36 14.43 -17.99
N PRO A 663 -36.16 15.46 -18.33
CA PRO A 663 -37.39 15.77 -17.63
C PRO A 663 -38.44 14.66 -17.82
N GLY A 664 -39.32 14.49 -16.82
CA GLY A 664 -40.51 13.64 -16.93
C GLY A 664 -40.38 12.20 -16.39
N ALA A 665 -39.25 11.82 -15.81
CA ALA A 665 -39.10 10.55 -15.09
C ALA A 665 -39.06 10.76 -13.57
N SER A 666 -39.32 9.69 -12.82
CA SER A 666 -39.22 9.65 -11.36
C SER A 666 -37.85 10.14 -10.88
N ALA A 667 -37.84 10.94 -9.81
CA ALA A 667 -36.61 11.50 -9.24
C ALA A 667 -35.70 10.39 -8.70
N GLN A 668 -36.30 9.38 -8.07
CA GLN A 668 -35.55 8.23 -7.55
C GLN A 668 -34.93 7.40 -8.67
N SER A 669 -35.70 7.03 -9.70
CA SER A 669 -35.17 6.25 -10.81
C SER A 669 -34.05 6.99 -11.54
N ARG A 670 -34.15 8.32 -11.68
CA ARG A 670 -33.09 9.13 -12.29
C ARG A 670 -31.83 9.21 -11.44
N LEU A 671 -31.96 9.34 -10.12
CA LEU A 671 -30.80 9.28 -9.24
C LEU A 671 -30.12 7.91 -9.28
N LEU A 672 -30.87 6.81 -9.25
CA LEU A 672 -30.29 5.46 -9.35
C LEU A 672 -29.59 5.23 -10.68
N ASP A 673 -30.20 5.67 -11.79
CA ASP A 673 -29.59 5.63 -13.12
C ASP A 673 -28.26 6.40 -13.16
N LEU A 674 -28.22 7.59 -12.57
CA LEU A 674 -26.97 8.36 -12.46
C LEU A 674 -25.94 7.70 -11.54
N LEU A 675 -26.34 7.11 -10.41
CA LEU A 675 -25.43 6.43 -9.49
C LEU A 675 -24.81 5.16 -10.09
N GLY A 676 -25.46 4.56 -11.09
CA GLY A 676 -24.90 3.45 -11.88
C GLY A 676 -23.72 3.85 -12.77
N GLY A 677 -23.52 5.16 -13.00
CA GLY A 677 -22.48 5.70 -13.88
C GLY A 677 -23.07 6.35 -15.15
N LEU A 678 -22.19 6.85 -16.03
CA LEU A 678 -22.61 7.31 -17.36
C LEU A 678 -22.76 6.09 -18.27
N ALA A 679 -23.97 5.85 -18.78
CA ALA A 679 -24.26 4.70 -19.64
C ALA A 679 -23.44 4.75 -20.93
N ASP A 680 -22.47 3.83 -21.06
CA ASP A 680 -21.86 3.49 -22.34
C ASP A 680 -22.82 2.56 -23.11
N PRO A 681 -23.18 2.86 -24.38
CA PRO A 681 -24.00 1.97 -25.19
C PRO A 681 -23.49 0.53 -25.28
N GLU A 682 -22.17 0.31 -25.17
CA GLU A 682 -21.57 -1.03 -25.20
C GLU A 682 -21.71 -1.79 -23.86
N GLU A 683 -21.97 -1.08 -22.75
CA GLU A 683 -22.09 -1.64 -21.39
C GLU A 683 -23.52 -1.49 -20.82
N ALA A 684 -24.51 -1.25 -21.67
CA ALA A 684 -25.89 -0.98 -21.26
C ALA A 684 -26.52 -2.11 -20.41
N GLU A 685 -26.13 -3.36 -20.65
CA GLU A 685 -26.58 -4.52 -19.87
C GLU A 685 -26.02 -4.50 -18.45
N ALA A 686 -24.70 -4.30 -18.31
CA ALA A 686 -24.03 -4.19 -17.00
C ALA A 686 -24.54 -2.98 -16.20
N HIS A 687 -24.75 -1.83 -16.85
CA HIS A 687 -25.39 -0.66 -16.23
C HIS A 687 -26.79 -0.99 -15.72
N GLY A 688 -27.60 -1.69 -16.53
CA GLY A 688 -28.93 -2.14 -16.15
C GLY A 688 -28.93 -3.06 -14.92
N GLU A 689 -28.00 -4.00 -14.85
CA GLU A 689 -27.84 -4.90 -13.69
C GLU A 689 -27.48 -4.15 -12.40
N VAL A 690 -26.57 -3.18 -12.49
CA VAL A 690 -26.18 -2.33 -11.35
C VAL A 690 -27.37 -1.52 -10.82
N VAL A 691 -28.11 -0.86 -11.71
CA VAL A 691 -29.29 -0.06 -11.35
C VAL A 691 -30.39 -0.96 -10.76
N ALA A 692 -30.63 -2.14 -11.33
CA ALA A 692 -31.59 -3.12 -10.82
C ALA A 692 -31.18 -3.64 -9.44
N GLY A 693 -29.90 -3.90 -9.21
CA GLY A 693 -29.36 -4.28 -7.90
C GLY A 693 -29.59 -3.19 -6.84
N MET A 694 -29.31 -1.92 -7.19
CA MET A 694 -29.60 -0.79 -6.30
C MET A 694 -31.08 -0.68 -5.96
N ALA A 695 -31.96 -0.77 -6.95
CA ALA A 695 -33.41 -0.77 -6.73
C ALA A 695 -33.85 -1.91 -5.82
N GLY A 696 -33.29 -3.12 -6.01
CA GLY A 696 -33.53 -4.28 -5.16
C GLY A 696 -33.15 -4.05 -3.69
N TYR A 697 -32.08 -3.30 -3.40
CA TYR A 697 -31.74 -2.94 -2.01
C TYR A 697 -32.76 -2.01 -1.36
N PHE A 698 -33.29 -1.03 -2.10
CA PHE A 698 -34.36 -0.15 -1.61
C PHE A 698 -35.64 -0.92 -1.31
N ASP A 699 -36.02 -1.85 -2.18
CA ASP A 699 -37.19 -2.70 -2.00
C ASP A 699 -37.01 -3.66 -0.79
N ALA A 700 -35.82 -4.25 -0.65
CA ALA A 700 -35.50 -5.14 0.48
C ALA A 700 -35.52 -4.40 1.83
N GLN A 701 -35.08 -3.13 1.85
CA GLN A 701 -35.15 -2.26 3.03
C GLN A 701 -36.55 -1.65 3.25
N ARG A 702 -37.49 -1.88 2.32
CA ARG A 702 -38.87 -1.39 2.35
C ARG A 702 -38.97 0.14 2.52
N LEU A 703 -38.01 0.87 1.94
CA LEU A 703 -37.96 2.33 2.07
C LEU A 703 -39.10 3.01 1.30
N VAL A 704 -39.57 4.14 1.82
CA VAL A 704 -40.52 5.01 1.11
C VAL A 704 -39.79 5.70 -0.04
N SER A 705 -40.32 5.61 -1.27
CA SER A 705 -39.65 6.19 -2.43
C SER A 705 -39.68 7.72 -2.41
N LEU A 706 -38.66 8.36 -3.01
CA LEU A 706 -38.60 9.83 -3.13
C LEU A 706 -39.82 10.38 -3.89
N ASP A 707 -40.29 9.67 -4.91
CA ASP A 707 -41.47 10.08 -5.67
C ASP A 707 -42.74 10.10 -4.82
N LEU A 708 -42.88 9.14 -3.89
CA LEU A 708 -44.02 9.09 -2.98
C LEU A 708 -43.93 10.18 -1.92
N LEU A 709 -42.73 10.46 -1.41
CA LEU A 709 -42.48 11.56 -0.46
C LEU A 709 -42.73 12.93 -1.09
N PHE A 710 -42.19 13.18 -2.29
CA PHE A 710 -42.35 14.46 -2.98
C PHE A 710 -43.79 14.67 -3.45
N GLY A 711 -44.43 13.63 -3.99
CA GLY A 711 -45.85 13.69 -4.35
C GLY A 711 -46.73 14.00 -3.14
N MET A 712 -46.46 13.38 -1.99
CA MET A 712 -47.20 13.70 -0.76
C MET A 712 -46.97 15.14 -0.31
N ALA A 713 -45.74 15.65 -0.39
CA ALA A 713 -45.45 17.04 -0.06
C ALA A 713 -46.20 18.03 -0.97
N ASP A 714 -46.17 17.80 -2.29
CA ASP A 714 -46.92 18.60 -3.27
C ASP A 714 -48.43 18.56 -2.99
N HIS A 715 -48.93 17.40 -2.61
CA HIS A 715 -50.33 17.22 -2.24
C HIS A 715 -50.71 17.99 -0.97
N LEU A 716 -49.86 17.98 0.06
CA LEU A 716 -50.08 18.76 1.28
C LEU A 716 -50.09 20.27 1.00
N ASP A 717 -49.20 20.76 0.13
CA ASP A 717 -49.20 22.17 -0.29
C ASP A 717 -50.43 22.51 -1.16
N ALA A 718 -50.90 21.57 -1.99
CA ALA A 718 -52.14 21.71 -2.76
C ALA A 718 -53.40 21.79 -1.87
N LEU A 719 -53.48 20.95 -0.85
CA LEU A 719 -54.54 21.01 0.17
C LEU A 719 -54.56 22.36 0.88
N ALA A 720 -53.38 22.91 1.21
CA ALA A 720 -53.26 24.24 1.81
C ALA A 720 -53.77 25.36 0.87
N ARG A 721 -53.79 25.14 -0.44
CA ARG A 721 -54.38 26.03 -1.45
C ARG A 721 -55.86 25.76 -1.75
N GLY A 722 -56.48 24.78 -1.09
CA GLY A 722 -57.90 24.45 -1.22
C GLY A 722 -58.23 23.38 -2.28
N GLU A 723 -57.22 22.64 -2.76
CA GLU A 723 -57.44 21.50 -3.66
C GLU A 723 -58.04 20.30 -2.90
N LYS A 724 -58.61 19.32 -3.62
CA LYS A 724 -59.27 18.15 -3.02
C LYS A 724 -58.24 17.10 -2.56
N PRO A 725 -58.52 16.35 -1.47
CA PRO A 725 -57.64 15.29 -0.99
C PRO A 725 -57.53 14.12 -1.97
N ASP A 726 -56.31 13.65 -2.21
CA ASP A 726 -55.98 12.45 -2.98
C ASP A 726 -55.85 11.27 -2.01
N SER A 727 -56.98 10.61 -1.76
CA SER A 727 -57.02 9.45 -0.86
C SER A 727 -56.16 8.28 -1.33
N ALA A 728 -55.89 8.15 -2.63
CA ALA A 728 -55.10 7.06 -3.18
C ALA A 728 -53.61 7.25 -2.87
N LEU A 729 -53.11 8.47 -2.99
CA LEU A 729 -51.74 8.82 -2.62
C LEU A 729 -51.48 8.60 -1.13
N VAL A 730 -52.39 9.07 -0.27
CA VAL A 730 -52.30 8.88 1.18
C VAL A 730 -52.31 7.40 1.54
N ALA A 731 -53.20 6.60 0.95
CA ALA A 731 -53.28 5.16 1.20
C ALA A 731 -51.99 4.42 0.80
N ARG A 732 -51.37 4.80 -0.32
CA ARG A 732 -50.09 4.23 -0.76
C ARG A 732 -48.96 4.50 0.24
N LEU A 733 -48.87 5.73 0.76
CA LEU A 733 -47.88 6.08 1.76
C LEU A 733 -48.09 5.32 3.07
N VAL A 734 -49.33 5.27 3.56
CA VAL A 734 -49.67 4.52 4.79
C VAL A 734 -49.32 3.05 4.65
N SER A 735 -49.64 2.44 3.50
CA SER A 735 -49.27 1.04 3.22
C SER A 735 -47.77 0.81 3.28
N LYS A 736 -46.96 1.73 2.72
CA LYS A 736 -45.50 1.59 2.75
C LYS A 736 -44.88 1.84 4.12
N ILE A 737 -45.37 2.82 4.87
CA ILE A 737 -44.90 3.05 6.25
C ILE A 737 -45.22 1.84 7.14
N ALA A 738 -46.39 1.21 6.95
CA ALA A 738 -46.77 0.02 7.72
C ALA A 738 -45.87 -1.20 7.45
N GLU A 739 -45.18 -1.24 6.31
CA GLU A 739 -44.25 -2.30 5.94
C GLU A 739 -42.83 -2.10 6.52
N VAL A 740 -42.49 -0.88 6.94
CA VAL A 740 -41.20 -0.54 7.56
C VAL A 740 -41.19 -1.06 9.00
N GLU A 741 -40.46 -2.13 9.26
CA GLU A 741 -40.22 -2.60 10.63
C GLU A 741 -39.31 -1.60 11.35
N SER A 742 -39.81 -0.96 12.41
CA SER A 742 -38.97 -0.17 13.31
C SER A 742 -37.87 -1.07 13.91
N PRO A 743 -36.62 -0.58 14.04
CA PRO A 743 -35.55 -1.35 14.68
C PRO A 743 -36.04 -1.85 16.05
N ARG A 744 -35.93 -3.16 16.30
CA ARG A 744 -36.21 -3.69 17.63
C ARG A 744 -35.22 -3.01 18.60
N ALA A 745 -35.76 -2.27 19.56
CA ALA A 745 -35.02 -1.57 20.60
C ALA A 745 -34.19 -2.54 21.45
#